data_AF-A0A671SBA0-F1
#
_entry.id   AF-A0A671SBA0-F1
#
_cell.length_a   1.000
_cell.length_b   1.000
_cell.length_c   1.000
_cell.angle_alpha   90.00
_cell.angle_beta   90.00
_cell.angle_gamma   90.00
#
_symmetry.space_group_name_H-M   'P 1'
#
loop_
_entity.id
_entity.type
_entity.pdbx_description
1 polymer ?
#
loop_
_entity_poly.entity_id
_entity_poly.type
_entity_poly.pdbx_seq_one_letter_code
_entity_poly.pdbx_strand_id
1 'polypeptide(L)'
;MECKQQFKWLILAMICPLIAGAPSSMSKRDSSCPKENLNITGGTFVLSKGYSHGSLLRYICPNGYYPSVQSRLCQDGHWTSKTKSRKTPECKKITCPNPRVFENGEVIPYKDKHYVNDTTTYSCHSDYMFRGSADRVCKPNGKWSGNTPICGRDSDHCPDPGVPPGSSRTGNMFNLDDKVTYRCESLLTLIGSKVRVCLDGGQWSGTEPQCYAGFTYDTPEEASEAFSSSLKSNLAVSQQYEKEDQQGKKITMDQGGKLDIYIAVDASESIDQKNFENAKTTIKMLIDKISYYPVSPNYEILIFATDVTPIITMRDFKNNEDARNLMNIFKALDDFNYESRGDKTGTNIAKLYTAILGSMKIEELNNAMTFSETQHIVILFTDGQANMGGNPRPKVEQIKHLVTKNVPMREKNLDLYVFGVGNDVNQEDINGLVSQRDQEKYFFKLKDLTEVQEMFNDMIDESTSVGLCGIVWEGLENKRRAFPWLAQINIQHPSSKGSNCMGSLVSSSYILTAAHCFKEGDTPDRIIVKLEKDLVVKVKKFTLHPEYNPTAKQHMGIQEYYEFDVALIQLVTHDPNPSKTVKNCVLPYYQYTPVVSSSSVFWRVISCVHIATCFCFYAVMVYLSIYSLFLLLMFLHTYIHKYSYLIIRCSIPFLLPRLHLALRVQLLQTKSVVS
;
A
#
# COMPACT_ATOMS: atom_id res chain seq x y z
N MET A 1 -66.27 -20.38 -16.08
CA MET A 1 -67.72 -20.23 -15.89
C MET A 1 -68.07 -20.69 -14.49
N GLU A 2 -68.85 -19.87 -13.82
CA GLU A 2 -69.32 -19.87 -12.42
C GLU A 2 -69.92 -21.22 -11.98
N CYS A 3 -69.64 -21.75 -10.78
CA CYS A 3 -70.10 -21.41 -9.42
C CYS A 3 -71.46 -22.04 -9.01
N LYS A 4 -71.45 -22.63 -7.80
CA LYS A 4 -72.54 -22.97 -6.85
C LYS A 4 -73.28 -24.32 -6.94
N GLN A 5 -73.17 -25.05 -5.82
CA GLN A 5 -74.26 -25.77 -5.14
C GLN A 5 -73.88 -25.81 -3.63
N GLN A 6 -74.53 -25.09 -2.70
CA GLN A 6 -75.84 -25.34 -2.06
C GLN A 6 -75.96 -26.78 -1.50
N PHE A 7 -76.42 -27.09 -0.27
CA PHE A 7 -77.11 -26.35 0.79
C PHE A 7 -77.10 -27.20 2.10
N LYS A 8 -77.05 -26.50 3.24
CA LYS A 8 -77.56 -26.74 4.63
C LYS A 8 -78.17 -28.10 5.04
N TRP A 9 -77.95 -28.51 6.31
CA TRP A 9 -78.91 -28.85 7.40
C TRP A 9 -78.08 -29.19 8.67
N LEU A 10 -78.46 -29.01 9.94
CA LEU A 10 -79.32 -28.07 10.66
C LEU A 10 -78.89 -28.14 12.15
N ILE A 11 -78.91 -26.98 12.82
CA ILE A 11 -78.66 -26.63 14.24
C ILE A 11 -79.22 -27.64 15.28
N LEU A 12 -78.48 -27.94 16.37
CA LEU A 12 -78.90 -27.61 17.76
C LEU A 12 -77.87 -27.96 18.88
N ALA A 13 -77.73 -26.99 19.79
CA ALA A 13 -77.46 -27.08 21.23
C ALA A 13 -76.04 -27.40 21.78
N MET A 14 -75.36 -26.30 22.17
CA MET A 14 -74.94 -26.00 23.55
C MET A 14 -74.33 -27.13 24.39
N ILE A 15 -72.99 -27.23 24.38
CA ILE A 15 -72.15 -27.39 25.58
C ILE A 15 -70.82 -26.66 25.32
N CYS A 16 -70.57 -25.55 26.02
CA CYS A 16 -69.22 -25.05 26.25
C CYS A 16 -68.85 -25.51 27.67
N PRO A 17 -67.68 -26.14 27.86
CA PRO A 17 -66.65 -25.34 28.50
C PRO A 17 -65.26 -25.56 27.91
N LEU A 18 -64.55 -24.45 27.71
CA LEU A 18 -63.11 -24.31 27.97
C LEU A 18 -62.23 -25.42 27.36
N ILE A 19 -62.00 -25.35 26.05
CA ILE A 19 -60.70 -25.81 25.52
C ILE A 19 -59.71 -24.72 25.92
N ALA A 20 -58.97 -24.99 27.01
CA ALA A 20 -57.71 -24.34 27.28
C ALA A 20 -56.95 -24.25 25.96
N GLY A 21 -56.61 -23.03 25.54
CA GLY A 21 -55.70 -22.82 24.43
C GLY A 21 -54.49 -23.68 24.71
N ALA A 22 -54.31 -24.73 23.90
CA ALA A 22 -53.04 -25.42 23.85
C ALA A 22 -52.02 -24.31 23.57
N PRO A 23 -51.06 -24.05 24.48
CA PRO A 23 -49.91 -23.31 24.05
C PRO A 23 -49.35 -24.15 22.92
N SER A 24 -49.17 -23.55 21.75
CA SER A 24 -48.17 -23.99 20.78
C SER A 24 -46.78 -23.81 21.41
N SER A 25 -46.56 -24.49 22.54
CA SER A 25 -45.28 -25.01 22.97
C SER A 25 -44.95 -26.10 21.96
N MET A 26 -44.57 -25.69 20.75
CA MET A 26 -43.55 -26.41 20.03
C MET A 26 -42.37 -26.43 21.00
N SER A 27 -42.16 -27.58 21.65
CA SER A 27 -40.91 -27.84 22.33
C SER A 27 -39.82 -27.50 21.31
N LYS A 28 -38.96 -26.51 21.61
CA LYS A 28 -37.66 -26.41 20.96
C LYS A 28 -37.07 -27.82 21.09
N ARG A 29 -37.02 -28.60 20.00
CA ARG A 29 -36.21 -29.82 20.02
C ARG A 29 -34.84 -29.34 20.44
N ASP A 30 -34.25 -29.95 21.47
CA ASP A 30 -32.83 -29.80 21.76
C ASP A 30 -32.08 -30.26 20.50
N SER A 31 -31.83 -29.33 19.57
CA SER A 31 -31.15 -29.56 18.30
C SER A 31 -29.65 -29.65 18.54
N SER A 32 -29.27 -30.51 19.49
CA SER A 32 -27.88 -30.77 19.82
C SER A 32 -27.25 -31.64 18.73
N CYS A 33 -26.04 -31.28 18.30
CA CYS A 33 -25.30 -32.04 17.32
C CYS A 33 -24.66 -33.31 17.88
N PRO A 34 -24.45 -34.36 17.05
CA PRO A 34 -23.84 -35.62 17.47
C PRO A 34 -22.46 -35.43 18.12
N LYS A 35 -22.13 -36.32 19.05
CA LYS A 35 -20.83 -36.33 19.75
C LYS A 35 -19.81 -37.22 19.06
N GLU A 36 -20.26 -38.07 18.16
CA GLU A 36 -19.47 -39.07 17.45
C GLU A 36 -18.78 -38.46 16.21
N ASN A 37 -17.65 -39.07 15.78
CA ASN A 37 -16.93 -38.72 14.54
C ASN A 37 -16.45 -37.25 14.46
N LEU A 38 -16.14 -36.66 15.62
CA LEU A 38 -15.60 -35.31 15.74
C LEU A 38 -14.07 -35.27 15.78
N ASN A 39 -13.41 -36.42 15.96
CA ASN A 39 -11.97 -36.51 16.07
C ASN A 39 -11.24 -36.13 14.77
N ILE A 40 -9.97 -35.75 14.93
CA ILE A 40 -9.01 -35.48 13.86
C ILE A 40 -7.77 -36.35 14.09
N THR A 41 -7.26 -36.96 13.03
CA THR A 41 -6.02 -37.73 13.11
C THR A 41 -4.83 -36.79 13.34
N GLY A 42 -4.08 -37.00 14.42
CA GLY A 42 -2.86 -36.24 14.74
C GLY A 42 -3.11 -34.87 15.39
N GLY A 43 -4.32 -34.57 15.85
CA GLY A 43 -4.65 -33.32 16.52
C GLY A 43 -5.81 -33.47 17.51
N THR A 44 -6.35 -32.33 17.94
CA THR A 44 -7.50 -32.25 18.85
C THR A 44 -8.56 -31.30 18.29
N PHE A 45 -9.68 -31.14 19.00
CA PHE A 45 -10.69 -30.14 18.67
C PHE A 45 -11.21 -29.48 19.94
N VAL A 46 -11.75 -28.26 19.78
CA VAL A 46 -12.43 -27.50 20.85
C VAL A 46 -13.82 -27.09 20.39
N LEU A 47 -14.74 -26.95 21.34
CA LEU A 47 -16.14 -26.57 21.10
C LEU A 47 -16.44 -25.25 21.82
N SER A 48 -17.07 -24.30 21.13
CA SER A 48 -17.42 -23.01 21.74
C SER A 48 -18.60 -23.11 22.71
N LYS A 49 -19.67 -23.83 22.35
CA LYS A 49 -20.91 -23.97 23.14
C LYS A 49 -21.27 -25.43 23.39
N GLY A 50 -20.27 -26.30 23.56
CA GLY A 50 -20.50 -27.74 23.68
C GLY A 50 -21.15 -28.31 22.41
N TYR A 51 -22.33 -28.90 22.52
CA TYR A 51 -23.02 -29.56 21.40
C TYR A 51 -24.33 -28.90 21.01
N SER A 52 -24.66 -27.73 21.56
CA SER A 52 -25.90 -27.03 21.23
C SER A 52 -25.85 -26.44 19.83
N HIS A 53 -27.03 -26.10 19.30
CA HIS A 53 -27.16 -25.32 18.08
C HIS A 53 -26.30 -24.05 18.13
N GLY A 54 -25.61 -23.74 17.05
CA GLY A 54 -24.67 -22.62 16.96
C GLY A 54 -23.30 -22.89 17.60
N SER A 55 -23.04 -24.08 18.16
CA SER A 55 -21.70 -24.43 18.63
C SER A 55 -20.72 -24.56 17.47
N LEU A 56 -19.53 -24.00 17.63
CA LEU A 56 -18.43 -24.05 16.67
C LEU A 56 -17.39 -25.06 17.14
N LEU A 57 -17.15 -26.09 16.33
CA LEU A 57 -16.05 -27.04 16.48
C LEU A 57 -14.84 -26.52 15.71
N ARG A 58 -13.72 -26.36 16.39
CA ARG A 58 -12.45 -25.92 15.80
C ARG A 58 -11.37 -26.96 15.99
N TYR A 59 -10.73 -27.37 14.90
CA TYR A 59 -9.63 -28.32 14.94
C TYR A 59 -8.31 -27.65 15.30
N ILE A 60 -7.50 -28.32 16.10
CA ILE A 60 -6.18 -27.85 16.56
C ILE A 60 -5.15 -28.90 16.16
N CYS A 61 -4.14 -28.47 15.42
CA CYS A 61 -3.02 -29.30 15.01
C CYS A 61 -1.72 -28.84 15.70
N PRO A 62 -0.73 -29.73 15.83
CA PRO A 62 0.61 -29.37 16.27
C PRO A 62 1.28 -28.32 15.37
N ASN A 63 2.31 -27.64 15.88
CA ASN A 63 3.10 -26.69 15.12
C ASN A 63 3.68 -27.33 13.84
N GLY A 64 3.60 -26.59 12.72
CA GLY A 64 4.00 -27.10 11.39
C GLY A 64 2.93 -27.95 10.70
N TYR A 65 1.76 -28.15 11.32
CA TYR A 65 0.62 -28.85 10.75
C TYR A 65 -0.63 -27.97 10.74
N TYR A 66 -1.53 -28.24 9.81
CA TYR A 66 -2.84 -27.60 9.69
C TYR A 66 -3.94 -28.65 9.54
N PRO A 67 -5.16 -28.36 10.01
CA PRO A 67 -6.24 -29.32 9.92
C PRO A 67 -6.82 -29.33 8.49
N SER A 68 -7.07 -30.53 7.94
CA SER A 68 -7.68 -30.67 6.62
C SER A 68 -9.08 -30.06 6.51
N VAL A 69 -9.73 -29.84 7.65
CA VAL A 69 -10.98 -29.09 7.83
C VAL A 69 -10.76 -28.16 9.01
N GLN A 70 -10.95 -26.84 8.86
CA GLN A 70 -10.64 -25.91 9.94
C GLN A 70 -11.68 -25.88 11.05
N SER A 71 -12.95 -25.82 10.65
CA SER A 71 -14.08 -25.75 11.58
C SER A 71 -15.33 -26.43 11.05
N ARG A 72 -16.25 -26.74 11.96
CA ARG A 72 -17.62 -27.18 11.67
C ARG A 72 -18.59 -26.42 12.58
N LEU A 73 -19.73 -26.01 12.05
CA LEU A 73 -20.79 -25.33 12.78
C LEU A 73 -21.91 -26.33 13.08
N CYS A 74 -22.48 -26.28 14.28
CA CYS A 74 -23.66 -27.07 14.63
C CYS A 74 -24.92 -26.34 14.17
N GLN A 75 -25.61 -26.87 13.17
CA GLN A 75 -26.83 -26.28 12.60
C GLN A 75 -27.90 -27.37 12.44
N ASP A 76 -29.11 -27.10 12.93
CA ASP A 76 -30.26 -28.01 12.85
C ASP A 76 -29.96 -29.45 13.31
N GLY A 77 -29.19 -29.58 14.40
CA GLY A 77 -28.79 -30.88 14.96
C GLY A 77 -27.74 -31.64 14.14
N HIS A 78 -27.07 -30.99 13.19
CA HIS A 78 -26.01 -31.58 12.38
C HIS A 78 -24.77 -30.68 12.30
N TRP A 79 -23.58 -31.30 12.26
CA TRP A 79 -22.35 -30.57 11.98
C TRP A 79 -22.25 -30.24 10.49
N THR A 80 -21.94 -28.99 10.15
CA THR A 80 -21.79 -28.58 8.75
C THR A 80 -20.69 -29.40 8.07
N SER A 81 -21.03 -29.99 6.92
CA SER A 81 -20.10 -30.78 6.13
C SER A 81 -19.36 -29.88 5.15
N LYS A 82 -18.12 -29.49 5.48
CA LYS A 82 -17.23 -28.79 4.55
C LYS A 82 -16.55 -29.72 3.52
N THR A 83 -16.81 -31.04 3.57
CA THR A 83 -16.12 -32.02 2.71
C THR A 83 -17.09 -32.88 1.92
N LYS A 84 -16.89 -32.96 0.59
CA LYS A 84 -17.57 -33.94 -0.29
C LYS A 84 -17.14 -35.40 -0.03
N SER A 85 -16.19 -35.63 0.88
CA SER A 85 -15.56 -36.92 1.18
C SER A 85 -15.86 -37.36 2.61
N ARG A 86 -16.21 -38.64 2.80
CA ARG A 86 -16.40 -39.29 4.12
C ARG A 86 -15.08 -39.58 4.85
N LYS A 87 -13.96 -38.99 4.43
CA LYS A 87 -12.64 -39.21 5.07
C LYS A 87 -12.58 -38.47 6.41
N THR A 88 -12.09 -39.15 7.44
CA THR A 88 -11.79 -38.56 8.75
C THR A 88 -10.82 -37.39 8.56
N PRO A 89 -11.06 -36.21 9.18
CA PRO A 89 -10.12 -35.11 9.15
C PRO A 89 -8.75 -35.54 9.66
N GLU A 90 -7.69 -34.97 9.10
CA GLU A 90 -6.31 -35.24 9.52
C GLU A 90 -5.49 -33.94 9.56
N CYS A 91 -4.51 -33.91 10.46
CA CYS A 91 -3.50 -32.85 10.49
C CYS A 91 -2.47 -33.10 9.38
N LYS A 92 -2.37 -32.16 8.44
CA LYS A 92 -1.44 -32.20 7.31
C LYS A 92 -0.28 -31.25 7.53
N LYS A 93 0.91 -31.62 7.07
CA LYS A 93 2.08 -30.73 7.13
C LYS A 93 1.87 -29.50 6.26
N ILE A 94 2.26 -28.33 6.77
CA ILE A 94 2.25 -27.06 6.05
C ILE A 94 3.22 -27.13 4.86
N THR A 95 2.78 -26.59 3.72
CA THR A 95 3.57 -26.51 2.49
C THR A 95 3.44 -25.12 1.87
N CYS A 96 4.48 -24.68 1.17
CA CYS A 96 4.42 -23.44 0.39
C CYS A 96 3.93 -23.68 -1.05
N PRO A 97 3.35 -22.65 -1.71
CA PRO A 97 2.86 -22.77 -3.08
C PRO A 97 3.95 -23.17 -4.07
N ASN A 98 3.57 -23.85 -5.16
CA ASN A 98 4.49 -24.37 -6.15
C ASN A 98 5.35 -23.25 -6.80
N PRO A 99 6.68 -23.28 -6.67
CA PRO A 99 7.56 -22.25 -7.23
C PRO A 99 7.83 -22.43 -8.74
N ARG A 100 7.41 -23.55 -9.36
CA ARG A 100 7.70 -23.90 -10.77
C ARG A 100 6.91 -23.10 -11.80
N VAL A 101 6.23 -22.06 -11.35
CA VAL A 101 5.53 -21.09 -12.19
C VAL A 101 6.47 -20.00 -12.72
N PHE A 102 7.72 -20.01 -12.22
CA PHE A 102 8.80 -19.13 -12.65
C PHE A 102 9.12 -19.31 -14.14
N GLU A 103 9.06 -18.22 -14.89
CA GLU A 103 9.33 -18.18 -16.33
C GLU A 103 10.76 -17.71 -16.60
N ASN A 104 11.34 -18.12 -17.74
CA ASN A 104 12.63 -17.65 -18.26
C ASN A 104 13.84 -17.88 -17.33
N GLY A 105 13.77 -18.90 -16.49
CA GLY A 105 14.85 -19.27 -15.57
C GLY A 105 14.66 -20.66 -14.97
N GLU A 106 15.49 -20.97 -13.98
CA GLU A 106 15.52 -22.26 -13.29
C GLU A 106 15.28 -22.10 -11.78
N VAL A 107 14.69 -23.14 -11.18
CA VAL A 107 14.42 -23.23 -9.73
C VAL A 107 15.02 -24.53 -9.19
N ILE A 108 15.89 -24.44 -8.19
CA ILE A 108 16.66 -25.57 -7.64
C ILE A 108 16.59 -25.55 -6.11
N PRO A 109 16.38 -26.68 -5.41
CA PRO A 109 16.10 -28.02 -5.91
C PRO A 109 14.63 -28.22 -6.29
N TYR A 110 14.36 -29.18 -7.17
CA TYR A 110 13.01 -29.59 -7.54
C TYR A 110 12.40 -30.53 -6.51
N LYS A 111 11.19 -30.19 -6.02
CA LYS A 111 10.36 -31.06 -5.18
C LYS A 111 8.88 -30.94 -5.58
N ASP A 112 8.13 -32.04 -5.47
CA ASP A 112 6.67 -31.99 -5.68
C ASP A 112 5.94 -31.17 -4.61
N LYS A 113 6.52 -31.11 -3.40
CA LYS A 113 6.04 -30.31 -2.27
C LYS A 113 7.21 -29.72 -1.52
N HIS A 114 7.04 -28.47 -1.12
CA HIS A 114 8.04 -27.72 -0.36
C HIS A 114 7.48 -27.51 1.04
N TYR A 115 8.13 -28.12 2.02
CA TYR A 115 7.75 -28.04 3.43
C TYR A 115 8.45 -26.87 4.10
N VAL A 116 7.98 -26.51 5.29
CA VAL A 116 8.61 -25.46 6.11
C VAL A 116 10.11 -25.72 6.26
N ASN A 117 10.91 -24.66 6.10
CA ASN A 117 12.38 -24.63 6.07
C ASN A 117 13.03 -25.21 4.79
N ASP A 118 12.27 -25.67 3.80
CA ASP A 118 12.84 -25.94 2.49
C ASP A 118 13.27 -24.63 1.81
N THR A 119 14.45 -24.65 1.19
CA THR A 119 15.03 -23.53 0.45
C THR A 119 15.01 -23.82 -1.05
N THR A 120 14.73 -22.79 -1.84
CA THR A 120 14.82 -22.80 -3.31
C THR A 120 15.63 -21.60 -3.79
N THR A 121 16.54 -21.84 -4.72
CA THR A 121 17.36 -20.85 -5.41
C THR A 121 16.87 -20.67 -6.84
N TYR A 122 16.81 -19.42 -7.29
CA TYR A 122 16.32 -19.01 -8.60
C TYR A 122 17.46 -18.40 -9.43
N SER A 123 17.52 -18.73 -10.71
CA SER A 123 18.48 -18.17 -11.66
C SER A 123 17.81 -17.88 -13.01
N CYS A 124 18.23 -16.81 -13.68
CA CYS A 124 17.73 -16.49 -15.02
C CYS A 124 18.57 -17.14 -16.11
N HIS A 125 17.95 -17.40 -17.26
CA HIS A 125 18.68 -17.68 -18.49
C HIS A 125 19.48 -16.43 -18.93
N SER A 126 20.51 -16.61 -19.78
CA SER A 126 21.54 -15.61 -20.09
C SER A 126 21.04 -14.24 -20.56
N ASP A 127 19.86 -14.19 -21.17
CA ASP A 127 19.32 -12.98 -21.84
C ASP A 127 18.28 -12.25 -20.96
N TYR A 128 18.11 -12.68 -19.71
CA TYR A 128 17.12 -12.14 -18.79
C TYR A 128 17.79 -11.57 -17.54
N MET A 129 17.24 -10.46 -17.06
CA MET A 129 17.70 -9.83 -15.82
C MET A 129 16.87 -10.29 -14.64
N PHE A 130 17.57 -10.67 -13.58
CA PHE A 130 16.98 -11.15 -12.34
C PHE A 130 16.51 -9.98 -11.46
N ARG A 131 15.26 -10.03 -11.02
CA ARG A 131 14.69 -9.14 -9.98
C ARG A 131 14.01 -9.98 -8.90
N GLY A 132 13.96 -9.46 -7.66
CA GLY A 132 13.34 -10.17 -6.53
C GLY A 132 14.37 -10.90 -5.67
N SER A 133 13.94 -11.96 -4.95
CA SER A 133 14.81 -12.71 -4.04
C SER A 133 15.34 -13.99 -4.70
N ALA A 134 16.66 -14.08 -4.88
CA ALA A 134 17.33 -15.23 -5.50
C ALA A 134 17.21 -16.51 -4.66
N ASP A 135 17.23 -16.37 -3.34
CA ASP A 135 17.01 -17.48 -2.41
C ASP A 135 15.73 -17.24 -1.62
N ARG A 136 14.87 -18.26 -1.58
CA ARG A 136 13.61 -18.21 -0.82
C ARG A 136 13.47 -19.44 0.05
N VAL A 137 12.94 -19.22 1.25
CA VAL A 137 12.70 -20.26 2.26
C VAL A 137 11.21 -20.36 2.50
N CYS A 138 10.70 -21.59 2.58
CA CYS A 138 9.31 -21.84 2.94
C CYS A 138 9.09 -21.58 4.44
N LYS A 139 8.32 -20.54 4.76
CA LYS A 139 8.05 -20.10 6.14
C LYS A 139 6.91 -20.91 6.79
N PRO A 140 6.82 -20.93 8.14
CA PRO A 140 5.73 -21.58 8.87
C PRO A 140 4.32 -21.07 8.55
N ASN A 141 4.20 -19.82 8.06
CA ASN A 141 2.92 -19.25 7.63
C ASN A 141 2.46 -19.72 6.23
N GLY A 142 3.17 -20.69 5.63
CA GLY A 142 2.82 -21.25 4.33
C GLY A 142 3.16 -20.33 3.16
N LYS A 143 4.11 -19.41 3.34
CA LYS A 143 4.58 -18.49 2.29
C LYS A 143 6.07 -18.63 2.05
N TRP A 144 6.51 -18.21 0.87
CA TRP A 144 7.92 -18.04 0.57
C TRP A 144 8.46 -16.73 1.13
N SER A 145 9.69 -16.74 1.65
CA SER A 145 10.38 -15.53 2.11
C SER A 145 10.77 -14.59 0.98
N GLY A 146 10.94 -13.30 1.28
CA GLY A 146 11.38 -12.30 0.30
C GLY A 146 10.38 -12.06 -0.84
N ASN A 147 10.84 -11.30 -1.82
CA ASN A 147 10.04 -10.84 -2.96
C ASN A 147 9.98 -11.90 -4.08
N THR A 148 8.91 -11.86 -4.88
CA THR A 148 8.73 -12.74 -6.04
C THR A 148 9.92 -12.63 -7.00
N PRO A 149 10.57 -13.76 -7.36
CA PRO A 149 11.68 -13.76 -8.31
C PRO A 149 11.13 -13.60 -9.73
N ILE A 150 11.79 -12.76 -10.54
CA ILE A 150 11.36 -12.39 -11.89
C ILE A 150 12.56 -12.41 -12.82
N CYS A 151 12.45 -13.12 -13.94
CA CYS A 151 13.37 -13.04 -15.07
C CYS A 151 12.71 -12.29 -16.23
N GLY A 152 12.95 -10.99 -16.27
CA GLY A 152 12.36 -10.07 -17.24
C GLY A 152 13.39 -9.48 -18.20
N ARG A 153 12.90 -8.88 -19.28
CA ARG A 153 13.68 -7.97 -20.11
C ARG A 153 13.24 -6.55 -19.81
N ASP A 154 14.17 -5.61 -19.74
CA ASP A 154 13.87 -4.19 -19.49
C ASP A 154 13.58 -3.40 -20.78
N SER A 155 13.18 -4.10 -21.85
CA SER A 155 12.91 -3.49 -23.16
C SER A 155 11.49 -2.92 -23.30
N ASP A 156 10.58 -3.32 -22.43
CA ASP A 156 9.15 -2.99 -22.52
C ASP A 156 8.82 -1.74 -21.68
N HIS A 157 7.64 -1.13 -21.92
CA HIS A 157 7.23 0.08 -21.20
C HIS A 157 7.04 -0.15 -19.70
N CYS A 158 6.37 -1.24 -19.32
CA CYS A 158 6.32 -1.72 -17.96
C CYS A 158 7.28 -2.90 -17.77
N PRO A 159 7.91 -3.03 -16.58
CA PRO A 159 8.74 -4.18 -16.29
C PRO A 159 7.89 -5.46 -16.22
N ASP A 160 8.46 -6.62 -16.53
CA ASP A 160 7.75 -7.91 -16.36
C ASP A 160 7.14 -8.01 -14.93
N PRO A 161 5.82 -8.20 -14.77
CA PRO A 161 5.17 -8.20 -13.46
C PRO A 161 5.38 -9.52 -12.67
N GLY A 162 6.11 -10.47 -13.22
CA GLY A 162 6.42 -11.76 -12.61
C GLY A 162 5.26 -12.76 -12.66
N VAL A 163 5.53 -13.96 -12.11
CA VAL A 163 4.53 -15.01 -11.86
C VAL A 163 4.68 -15.49 -10.41
N PRO A 164 3.84 -15.01 -9.49
CA PRO A 164 3.91 -15.39 -8.07
C PRO A 164 3.74 -16.90 -7.87
N PRO A 165 4.45 -17.55 -6.91
CA PRO A 165 4.34 -18.98 -6.65
C PRO A 165 2.90 -19.49 -6.47
N GLY A 166 2.59 -20.63 -7.06
CA GLY A 166 1.25 -21.22 -7.06
C GLY A 166 0.22 -20.48 -7.92
N SER A 167 0.66 -19.56 -8.78
CA SER A 167 -0.18 -18.85 -9.75
C SER A 167 0.25 -19.15 -11.18
N SER A 168 -0.63 -18.87 -12.13
CA SER A 168 -0.35 -18.86 -13.56
C SER A 168 -0.73 -17.51 -14.12
N ARG A 169 0.04 -17.02 -15.09
CA ARG A 169 -0.18 -15.75 -15.76
C ARG A 169 -0.53 -15.98 -17.23
N THR A 170 -1.50 -15.24 -17.74
CA THR A 170 -1.76 -15.11 -19.18
C THR A 170 -1.50 -13.67 -19.61
N GLY A 171 -0.77 -13.50 -20.72
CA GLY A 171 -0.26 -12.21 -21.17
C GLY A 171 1.26 -12.12 -20.97
N ASN A 172 1.98 -11.79 -22.05
CA ASN A 172 3.44 -11.79 -22.12
C ASN A 172 3.98 -10.56 -22.89
N MET A 173 3.13 -9.56 -23.10
CA MET A 173 3.49 -8.25 -23.64
C MET A 173 3.25 -7.23 -22.52
N PHE A 174 4.20 -6.30 -22.35
CA PHE A 174 4.21 -5.37 -21.24
C PHE A 174 4.31 -3.91 -21.71
N ASN A 175 3.70 -3.60 -22.87
CA ASN A 175 3.59 -2.24 -23.37
C ASN A 175 2.38 -1.53 -22.76
N LEU A 176 2.30 -0.21 -23.00
CA LEU A 176 1.16 0.60 -22.56
C LEU A 176 -0.18 -0.06 -22.92
N ASP A 177 -1.10 -0.12 -21.95
CA ASP A 177 -2.43 -0.73 -22.01
C ASP A 177 -2.47 -2.27 -22.12
N ASP A 178 -1.32 -2.94 -22.23
CA ASP A 178 -1.27 -4.40 -22.18
C ASP A 178 -1.74 -4.92 -20.82
N LYS A 179 -2.35 -6.11 -20.85
CA LYS A 179 -3.01 -6.71 -19.68
C LYS A 179 -2.47 -8.09 -19.40
N VAL A 180 -2.22 -8.35 -18.12
CA VAL A 180 -1.92 -9.69 -17.61
C VAL A 180 -3.06 -10.15 -16.71
N THR A 181 -3.42 -11.44 -16.80
CA THR A 181 -4.44 -12.06 -15.95
C THR A 181 -3.84 -13.23 -15.20
N TYR A 182 -4.08 -13.28 -13.90
CA TYR A 182 -3.57 -14.30 -13.00
C TYR A 182 -4.66 -15.29 -12.58
N ARG A 183 -4.26 -16.53 -12.35
CA ARG A 183 -5.10 -17.58 -11.75
C ARG A 183 -4.26 -18.43 -10.80
N CYS A 184 -4.77 -18.68 -9.59
CA CYS A 184 -4.12 -19.60 -8.67
C CYS A 184 -4.36 -21.06 -9.05
N GLU A 185 -3.42 -21.93 -8.68
CA GLU A 185 -3.58 -23.38 -8.75
C GLU A 185 -4.79 -23.85 -7.91
N SER A 186 -5.29 -25.05 -8.20
CA SER A 186 -6.47 -25.61 -7.52
C SER A 186 -6.28 -25.66 -6.01
N LEU A 187 -7.33 -25.28 -5.25
CA LEU A 187 -7.38 -25.18 -3.77
C LEU A 187 -6.66 -23.97 -3.15
N LEU A 188 -6.03 -23.11 -3.95
CA LEU A 188 -5.50 -21.82 -3.51
C LEU A 188 -6.45 -20.69 -3.91
N THR A 189 -6.49 -19.64 -3.09
CA THR A 189 -7.30 -18.44 -3.35
C THR A 189 -6.40 -17.28 -3.76
N LEU A 190 -6.83 -16.51 -4.76
CA LEU A 190 -6.12 -15.33 -5.22
C LEU A 190 -6.42 -14.13 -4.32
N ILE A 191 -5.36 -13.57 -3.74
CA ILE A 191 -5.35 -12.30 -3.01
C ILE A 191 -4.69 -11.25 -3.91
N GLY A 192 -5.22 -10.03 -3.97
CA GLY A 192 -4.69 -8.97 -4.84
C GLY A 192 -5.34 -8.95 -6.23
N SER A 193 -4.71 -8.32 -7.21
CA SER A 193 -5.37 -8.06 -8.48
C SER A 193 -5.32 -9.26 -9.43
N LYS A 194 -6.51 -9.77 -9.78
CA LYS A 194 -6.66 -10.83 -10.79
C LYS A 194 -6.21 -10.37 -12.19
N VAL A 195 -6.41 -9.10 -12.50
CA VAL A 195 -6.00 -8.47 -13.77
C VAL A 195 -5.17 -7.25 -13.43
N ARG A 196 -4.03 -7.09 -14.10
CA ARG A 196 -3.17 -5.90 -14.02
C ARG A 196 -2.96 -5.33 -15.41
N VAL A 197 -2.95 -4.01 -15.53
CA VAL A 197 -2.82 -3.27 -16.79
C VAL A 197 -1.60 -2.38 -16.71
N CYS A 198 -0.77 -2.36 -17.74
CA CYS A 198 0.39 -1.47 -17.82
C CYS A 198 -0.08 -0.03 -18.06
N LEU A 199 0.31 0.88 -17.17
CA LEU A 199 -0.07 2.30 -17.19
C LEU A 199 1.05 3.15 -17.82
N ASP A 200 0.69 4.35 -18.30
CA ASP A 200 1.61 5.32 -18.95
C ASP A 200 2.81 5.75 -18.10
N GLY A 201 2.71 5.58 -16.77
CA GLY A 201 3.81 5.82 -15.84
C GLY A 201 4.86 4.70 -15.78
N GLY A 202 4.78 3.67 -16.63
CA GLY A 202 5.65 2.49 -16.57
C GLY A 202 5.38 1.58 -15.36
N GLN A 203 4.19 1.68 -14.77
CA GLN A 203 3.77 0.93 -13.58
C GLN A 203 2.55 0.06 -13.88
N TRP A 204 2.39 -1.03 -13.12
CA TRP A 204 1.24 -1.91 -13.27
C TRP A 204 0.10 -1.48 -12.36
N SER A 205 -1.13 -1.45 -12.89
CA SER A 205 -2.31 -1.20 -12.08
C SER A 205 -2.56 -2.31 -11.05
N GLY A 206 -3.27 -1.96 -9.97
CA GLY A 206 -3.64 -2.90 -8.92
C GLY A 206 -2.44 -3.48 -8.16
N THR A 207 -2.69 -4.47 -7.30
CA THR A 207 -1.71 -5.08 -6.40
C THR A 207 -1.19 -6.40 -6.96
N GLU A 208 0.10 -6.70 -6.73
CA GLU A 208 0.70 -8.00 -7.07
C GLU A 208 -0.11 -9.15 -6.41
N PRO A 209 -0.54 -10.16 -7.17
CA PRO A 209 -1.36 -11.23 -6.61
C PRO A 209 -0.54 -12.21 -5.77
N GLN A 210 -1.17 -12.80 -4.76
CA GLN A 210 -0.62 -13.89 -3.97
C GLN A 210 -1.63 -15.03 -3.88
N CYS A 211 -1.16 -16.28 -3.91
CA CYS A 211 -2.02 -17.44 -3.80
C CYS A 211 -1.98 -18.03 -2.38
N TYR A 212 -3.08 -17.90 -1.64
CA TYR A 212 -3.16 -18.33 -0.24
C TYR A 212 -3.82 -19.70 -0.16
N ALA A 213 -3.22 -20.60 0.60
CA ALA A 213 -3.91 -21.79 1.06
C ALA A 213 -4.84 -21.46 2.23
N GLY A 214 -5.74 -22.38 2.59
CA GLY A 214 -6.62 -22.19 3.75
C GLY A 214 -5.85 -21.91 5.05
N PHE A 215 -4.67 -22.50 5.22
CA PHE A 215 -3.79 -22.30 6.39
C PHE A 215 -2.81 -21.13 6.27
N THR A 216 -2.75 -20.44 5.12
CA THR A 216 -1.85 -19.30 4.93
C THR A 216 -2.37 -18.09 5.71
N TYR A 217 -1.46 -17.36 6.38
CA TYR A 217 -1.72 -16.14 7.13
C TYR A 217 -0.57 -15.13 7.00
N ASP A 218 -0.86 -13.86 7.29
CA ASP A 218 0.06 -12.75 7.42
C ASP A 218 0.61 -12.69 8.85
N THR A 219 1.91 -12.52 9.02
CA THR A 219 2.47 -12.32 10.36
C THR A 219 2.24 -10.87 10.83
N PRO A 220 2.27 -10.60 12.15
CA PRO A 220 2.22 -9.23 12.68
C PRO A 220 3.20 -8.29 12.00
N GLU A 221 4.42 -8.74 11.75
CA GLU A 221 5.49 -7.93 11.16
C GLU A 221 5.18 -7.61 9.69
N GLU A 222 4.76 -8.61 8.89
CA GLU A 222 4.37 -8.43 7.49
C GLU A 222 3.19 -7.46 7.36
N ALA A 223 2.20 -7.56 8.26
CA ALA A 223 1.05 -6.68 8.27
C ALA A 223 1.40 -5.27 8.76
N SER A 224 2.28 -5.15 9.76
CA SER A 224 2.69 -3.86 10.33
C SER A 224 3.51 -3.07 9.34
N GLU A 225 4.48 -3.68 8.69
CA GLU A 225 5.31 -3.03 7.68
C GLU A 225 4.46 -2.48 6.54
N ALA A 226 3.55 -3.30 5.98
CA ALA A 226 2.69 -2.89 4.88
C ALA A 226 1.63 -1.86 5.28
N PHE A 227 0.93 -2.05 6.40
CA PHE A 227 -0.10 -1.11 6.86
C PHE A 227 0.50 0.21 7.31
N SER A 228 1.59 0.17 8.10
CA SER A 228 2.19 1.38 8.67
C SER A 228 2.89 2.23 7.62
N SER A 229 3.51 1.63 6.60
CA SER A 229 4.15 2.37 5.51
C SER A 229 3.12 3.15 4.68
N SER A 230 2.02 2.51 4.28
CA SER A 230 0.93 3.17 3.55
C SER A 230 0.23 4.22 4.42
N LEU A 231 -0.08 3.90 5.69
CA LEU A 231 -0.68 4.87 6.60
C LEU A 231 0.23 6.08 6.88
N LYS A 232 1.54 5.87 7.11
CA LYS A 232 2.50 6.97 7.31
C LYS A 232 2.55 7.89 6.10
N SER A 233 2.50 7.33 4.89
CA SER A 233 2.41 8.11 3.64
C SER A 233 1.17 9.00 3.64
N ASN A 234 0.00 8.46 3.99
CA ASN A 234 -1.26 9.22 4.05
C ASN A 234 -1.24 10.30 5.14
N LEU A 235 -0.77 9.96 6.35
CA LEU A 235 -0.66 10.91 7.46
C LEU A 235 0.28 12.07 7.07
N ALA A 236 1.37 11.76 6.38
CA ALA A 236 2.30 12.75 5.85
C ALA A 236 1.69 13.68 4.80
N VAL A 237 0.71 13.18 4.02
CA VAL A 237 -0.09 14.00 3.11
C VAL A 237 -1.06 14.88 3.88
N SER A 238 -1.75 14.38 4.91
CA SER A 238 -2.69 15.20 5.69
C SER A 238 -2.01 16.32 6.47
N GLN A 239 -0.80 16.09 7.01
CA GLN A 239 0.03 17.13 7.67
C GLN A 239 0.33 18.33 6.76
N GLN A 240 0.25 18.15 5.44
CA GLN A 240 0.48 19.24 4.49
C GLN A 240 -0.52 20.39 4.68
N TYR A 241 -1.72 20.09 5.16
CA TYR A 241 -2.83 21.04 5.14
C TYR A 241 -3.17 21.67 6.49
N GLU A 242 -2.54 21.25 7.59
CA GLU A 242 -2.75 21.82 8.92
C GLU A 242 -1.92 23.12 9.13
N LYS A 243 -2.47 24.12 9.82
CA LYS A 243 -1.79 25.39 10.11
C LYS A 243 -0.95 25.28 11.39
N GLU A 244 0.12 26.06 11.45
CA GLU A 244 1.13 26.08 12.53
C GLU A 244 0.64 26.82 13.76
N ASP A 245 -0.10 26.15 14.63
CA ASP A 245 0.03 26.48 16.04
C ASP A 245 0.14 25.18 16.80
N GLN A 246 1.37 24.78 17.15
CA GLN A 246 1.69 24.32 18.49
C GLN A 246 3.15 23.95 18.69
N GLN A 247 3.80 24.75 19.53
CA GLN A 247 5.01 24.37 20.22
C GLN A 247 4.61 23.48 21.41
N GLY A 248 4.84 22.17 21.27
CA GLY A 248 4.61 21.18 22.32
C GLY A 248 3.74 20.04 21.84
N LYS A 249 4.19 18.79 22.06
CA LYS A 249 3.35 17.59 21.95
C LYS A 249 2.20 17.69 22.97
N LYS A 250 1.12 18.41 22.64
CA LYS A 250 -0.17 18.41 23.37
C LYS A 250 -1.24 19.20 22.61
N ILE A 251 -1.96 18.50 21.72
CA ILE A 251 -3.35 18.75 21.27
C ILE A 251 -3.81 20.23 21.36
N THR A 252 -3.76 20.98 20.27
CA THR A 252 -4.81 21.95 19.94
C THR A 252 -5.53 21.41 18.73
N MET A 253 -6.82 21.18 18.96
CA MET A 253 -7.80 20.77 17.98
C MET A 253 -8.14 21.97 17.10
N ASP A 254 -7.42 22.15 16.00
CA ASP A 254 -7.92 22.98 14.91
C ASP A 254 -9.12 22.27 14.27
N GLN A 255 -10.21 23.02 14.12
CA GLN A 255 -11.48 22.51 13.59
C GLN A 255 -11.33 22.10 12.12
N GLY A 256 -11.42 20.80 11.84
CA GLY A 256 -11.58 20.25 10.48
C GLY A 256 -10.32 19.66 9.85
N GLY A 257 -9.68 18.69 10.51
CA GLY A 257 -8.58 17.94 9.89
C GLY A 257 -9.02 17.24 8.59
N LYS A 258 -8.12 17.19 7.60
CA LYS A 258 -8.36 16.63 6.26
C LYS A 258 -8.13 15.12 6.19
N LEU A 259 -8.46 14.41 7.27
CA LEU A 259 -8.32 12.97 7.38
C LEU A 259 -9.55 12.40 8.08
N ASP A 260 -10.36 11.65 7.34
CA ASP A 260 -11.55 10.99 7.86
C ASP A 260 -11.27 9.47 7.93
N ILE A 261 -11.37 8.89 9.13
CA ILE A 261 -11.11 7.47 9.39
C ILE A 261 -12.40 6.80 9.84
N TYR A 262 -12.89 5.88 9.03
CA TYR A 262 -14.06 5.04 9.27
C TYR A 262 -13.61 3.66 9.73
N ILE A 263 -13.92 3.29 10.97
CA ILE A 263 -13.51 2.01 11.55
C ILE A 263 -14.76 1.17 11.79
N ALA A 264 -14.75 -0.08 11.32
CA ALA A 264 -15.88 -0.99 11.47
C ALA A 264 -15.47 -2.35 12.03
N VAL A 265 -16.23 -2.85 13.00
CA VAL A 265 -16.00 -4.17 13.64
C VAL A 265 -17.20 -5.07 13.48
N ASP A 266 -16.94 -6.27 13.01
CA ASP A 266 -17.91 -7.35 12.91
C ASP A 266 -18.18 -7.97 14.28
N ALA A 267 -19.44 -7.88 14.71
CA ALA A 267 -19.97 -8.47 15.92
C ALA A 267 -21.02 -9.55 15.60
N SER A 268 -20.95 -10.19 14.44
CA SER A 268 -21.80 -11.32 14.07
C SER A 268 -21.44 -12.60 14.83
N GLU A 269 -22.28 -13.63 14.73
CA GLU A 269 -22.07 -14.90 15.42
C GLU A 269 -20.88 -15.71 14.87
N SER A 270 -20.39 -15.41 13.66
CA SER A 270 -19.23 -16.08 13.09
C SER A 270 -17.90 -15.60 13.69
N ILE A 271 -17.89 -14.43 14.34
CA ILE A 271 -16.76 -13.91 15.12
C ILE A 271 -16.95 -14.27 16.59
N ASP A 272 -16.01 -14.98 17.22
CA ASP A 272 -16.11 -15.28 18.65
C ASP A 272 -15.88 -14.05 19.54
N GLN A 273 -16.39 -14.10 20.78
CA GLN A 273 -16.31 -12.99 21.73
C GLN A 273 -14.87 -12.55 22.03
N LYS A 274 -13.90 -13.49 22.10
CA LYS A 274 -12.50 -13.15 22.36
C LYS A 274 -11.94 -12.31 21.22
N ASN A 275 -12.21 -12.71 19.98
CA ASN A 275 -11.82 -11.95 18.80
C ASN A 275 -12.51 -10.57 18.78
N PHE A 276 -13.81 -10.49 19.06
CA PHE A 276 -14.49 -9.19 19.14
C PHE A 276 -13.87 -8.23 20.18
N GLU A 277 -13.59 -8.70 21.40
CA GLU A 277 -12.94 -7.89 22.44
C GLU A 277 -11.51 -7.49 22.07
N ASN A 278 -10.77 -8.37 21.39
CA ASN A 278 -9.46 -8.05 20.86
C ASN A 278 -9.54 -6.94 19.80
N ALA A 279 -10.54 -6.99 18.89
CA ALA A 279 -10.74 -5.96 17.87
C ALA A 279 -11.03 -4.58 18.51
N LYS A 280 -11.85 -4.52 19.56
CA LYS A 280 -12.08 -3.28 20.31
C LYS A 280 -10.77 -2.73 20.89
N THR A 281 -9.97 -3.60 21.51
CA THR A 281 -8.67 -3.21 22.10
C THR A 281 -7.69 -2.71 21.04
N THR A 282 -7.63 -3.41 19.91
CA THR A 282 -6.87 -3.02 18.72
C THR A 282 -7.23 -1.63 18.21
N ILE A 283 -8.52 -1.28 18.17
CA ILE A 283 -8.97 0.05 17.73
C ILE A 283 -8.49 1.13 18.69
N LYS A 284 -8.61 0.89 20.00
CA LYS A 284 -8.09 1.82 21.02
C LYS A 284 -6.60 2.05 20.83
N MET A 285 -5.83 0.98 20.60
CA MET A 285 -4.39 1.08 20.31
C MET A 285 -4.13 1.88 19.03
N LEU A 286 -4.82 1.59 17.93
CA LEU A 286 -4.63 2.32 16.67
C LEU A 286 -4.89 3.82 16.83
N ILE A 287 -5.99 4.21 17.46
CA ILE A 287 -6.36 5.61 17.69
C ILE A 287 -5.31 6.30 18.58
N ASP A 288 -4.88 5.63 19.66
CA ASP A 288 -3.80 6.12 20.52
C ASP A 288 -2.50 6.31 19.73
N LYS A 289 -2.12 5.34 18.91
CA LYS A 289 -0.90 5.39 18.08
C LYS A 289 -0.95 6.51 17.02
N ILE A 290 -2.11 6.75 16.41
CA ILE A 290 -2.30 7.87 15.47
C ILE A 290 -2.20 9.22 16.19
N SER A 291 -2.63 9.32 17.45
CA SER A 291 -2.60 10.57 18.21
C SER A 291 -1.19 11.14 18.46
N TYR A 292 -0.14 10.34 18.30
CA TYR A 292 1.25 10.80 18.39
C TYR A 292 1.73 11.56 17.15
N TYR A 293 1.04 11.39 16.01
CA TYR A 293 1.34 12.16 14.81
C TYR A 293 0.70 13.54 14.92
N PRO A 294 1.35 14.61 14.40
CA PRO A 294 0.75 15.95 14.34
C PRO A 294 -0.30 16.01 13.22
N VAL A 295 -1.35 15.21 13.35
CA VAL A 295 -2.55 15.21 12.50
C VAL A 295 -3.79 15.20 13.40
N SER A 296 -4.87 15.77 12.90
CA SER A 296 -6.16 15.83 13.59
C SER A 296 -7.22 15.01 12.84
N PRO A 297 -7.16 13.66 12.87
CA PRO A 297 -8.14 12.81 12.19
C PRO A 297 -9.54 12.93 12.80
N ASN A 298 -10.56 12.81 11.95
CA ASN A 298 -11.93 12.63 12.37
C ASN A 298 -12.32 11.15 12.33
N TYR A 299 -13.07 10.69 13.31
CA TYR A 299 -13.41 9.27 13.46
C TYR A 299 -14.90 9.01 13.35
N GLU A 300 -15.24 7.94 12.63
CA GLU A 300 -16.54 7.27 12.71
C GLU A 300 -16.29 5.80 13.04
N ILE A 301 -16.84 5.32 14.16
CA ILE A 301 -16.63 3.94 14.63
C ILE A 301 -17.97 3.22 14.66
N LEU A 302 -18.06 2.13 13.92
CA LEU A 302 -19.27 1.35 13.70
C LEU A 302 -19.06 -0.09 14.17
N ILE A 303 -20.07 -0.66 14.82
CA ILE A 303 -20.14 -2.09 15.11
C ILE A 303 -21.30 -2.65 14.30
N PHE A 304 -21.11 -3.78 13.61
CA PHE A 304 -22.15 -4.32 12.74
C PHE A 304 -22.35 -5.83 12.92
N ALA A 305 -23.60 -6.24 12.72
CA ALA A 305 -24.04 -7.64 12.60
C ALA A 305 -25.19 -7.66 11.58
N THR A 306 -26.43 -8.00 11.98
CA THR A 306 -27.62 -7.79 11.14
C THR A 306 -27.90 -6.30 10.92
N ASP A 307 -27.70 -5.51 11.97
CA ASP A 307 -27.81 -4.05 11.98
C ASP A 307 -26.43 -3.40 12.21
N VAL A 308 -26.36 -2.08 12.00
CA VAL A 308 -25.16 -1.27 12.21
C VAL A 308 -25.43 -0.34 13.38
N THR A 309 -24.57 -0.39 14.40
CA THR A 309 -24.64 0.42 15.61
C THR A 309 -23.45 1.37 15.65
N PRO A 310 -23.66 2.70 15.59
CA PRO A 310 -22.58 3.67 15.72
C PRO A 310 -22.15 3.81 17.18
N ILE A 311 -20.84 3.78 17.42
CA ILE A 311 -20.22 4.17 18.69
C ILE A 311 -19.94 5.66 18.69
N ILE A 312 -19.44 6.18 17.57
CA ILE A 312 -19.29 7.60 17.30
C ILE A 312 -19.54 7.84 15.81
N THR A 313 -20.33 8.84 15.47
CA THR A 313 -20.60 9.22 14.07
C THR A 313 -19.68 10.37 13.64
N MET A 314 -19.39 10.47 12.34
CA MET A 314 -18.57 11.57 11.80
C MET A 314 -19.16 12.94 12.17
N ARG A 315 -20.49 13.06 12.14
CA ARG A 315 -21.21 14.28 12.49
C ARG A 315 -21.03 14.66 13.96
N ASP A 316 -21.18 13.71 14.86
CA ASP A 316 -21.04 13.97 16.30
C ASP A 316 -19.59 14.29 16.65
N PHE A 317 -18.63 13.57 16.04
CA PHE A 317 -17.21 13.85 16.23
C PHE A 317 -16.84 15.27 15.76
N LYS A 318 -17.33 15.73 14.60
CA LYS A 318 -17.00 17.07 14.09
C LYS A 318 -17.70 18.21 14.84
N ASN A 319 -18.90 17.98 15.38
CA ASN A 319 -19.75 19.06 15.93
C ASN A 319 -19.81 19.11 17.47
N ASN A 320 -19.45 18.03 18.18
CA ASN A 320 -19.59 17.95 19.63
C ASN A 320 -18.22 17.78 20.30
N GLU A 321 -17.79 18.79 21.06
CA GLU A 321 -16.47 18.80 21.69
C GLU A 321 -16.28 17.66 22.70
N ASP A 322 -17.32 17.31 23.46
CA ASP A 322 -17.29 16.22 24.43
C ASP A 322 -17.20 14.84 23.75
N ALA A 323 -17.79 14.72 22.56
CA ALA A 323 -17.77 13.50 21.76
C ALA A 323 -16.39 13.23 21.12
N ARG A 324 -15.55 14.27 20.93
CA ARG A 324 -14.16 14.15 20.46
C ARG A 324 -13.20 13.59 21.50
N ASN A 325 -13.60 13.58 22.77
CA ASN A 325 -12.73 13.13 23.85
C ASN A 325 -12.45 11.62 23.69
N LEU A 326 -11.19 11.26 23.48
CA LEU A 326 -10.76 9.88 23.27
C LEU A 326 -11.15 8.96 24.44
N MET A 327 -11.15 9.45 25.68
CA MET A 327 -11.58 8.66 26.84
C MET A 327 -13.07 8.33 26.79
N ASN A 328 -13.90 9.24 26.28
CA ASN A 328 -15.33 8.99 26.10
C ASN A 328 -15.57 7.96 24.99
N ILE A 329 -14.82 8.05 23.88
CA ILE A 329 -14.88 7.06 22.79
C ILE A 329 -14.45 5.67 23.29
N PHE A 330 -13.35 5.60 24.03
CA PHE A 330 -12.85 4.34 24.59
C PHE A 330 -13.83 3.73 25.58
N LYS A 331 -14.45 4.57 26.43
CA LYS A 331 -15.52 4.12 27.32
C LYS A 331 -16.73 3.61 26.56
N ALA A 332 -17.19 4.30 25.52
CA ALA A 332 -18.32 3.87 24.70
C ALA A 332 -18.05 2.53 23.99
N LEU A 333 -16.80 2.28 23.57
CA LEU A 333 -16.37 0.97 23.06
C LEU A 333 -16.43 -0.11 24.16
N ASP A 334 -15.93 0.18 25.35
CA ASP A 334 -15.90 -0.77 26.47
C ASP A 334 -17.30 -1.10 26.98
N ASP A 335 -18.21 -0.13 26.99
CA ASP A 335 -19.62 -0.29 27.38
C ASP A 335 -20.42 -1.13 26.37
N PHE A 336 -19.96 -1.25 25.12
CA PHE A 336 -20.60 -2.12 24.14
C PHE A 336 -20.31 -3.60 24.43
N ASN A 337 -21.33 -4.29 24.93
CA ASN A 337 -21.29 -5.73 25.19
C ASN A 337 -21.60 -6.53 23.92
N TYR A 338 -20.80 -7.54 23.61
CA TYR A 338 -20.99 -8.49 22.51
C TYR A 338 -22.39 -9.15 22.50
N GLU A 339 -22.97 -9.42 23.68
CA GLU A 339 -24.30 -10.04 23.81
C GLU A 339 -25.47 -9.06 23.54
N SER A 340 -25.20 -7.75 23.46
CA SER A 340 -26.24 -6.73 23.25
C SER A 340 -26.96 -6.82 21.91
N ARG A 341 -26.41 -7.58 20.95
CA ARG A 341 -27.04 -7.87 19.66
C ARG A 341 -28.32 -8.71 19.77
N GLY A 342 -28.50 -9.47 20.86
CA GLY A 342 -29.62 -10.39 21.01
C GLY A 342 -29.71 -11.38 19.84
N ASP A 343 -30.90 -11.52 19.23
CA ASP A 343 -31.16 -12.42 18.10
C ASP A 343 -30.63 -11.91 16.73
N LYS A 344 -29.98 -10.74 16.69
CA LYS A 344 -29.48 -10.09 15.46
C LYS A 344 -28.07 -10.56 15.08
N THR A 345 -27.90 -11.86 14.91
CA THR A 345 -26.58 -12.50 14.78
C THR A 345 -26.00 -12.58 13.37
N GLY A 346 -26.73 -12.10 12.35
CA GLY A 346 -26.29 -12.14 10.95
C GLY A 346 -25.11 -11.22 10.64
N THR A 347 -24.59 -11.29 9.41
CA THR A 347 -23.41 -10.55 8.94
C THR A 347 -23.78 -9.74 7.70
N ASN A 348 -24.05 -8.44 7.88
CA ASN A 348 -24.56 -7.55 6.83
C ASN A 348 -23.55 -6.46 6.40
N ILE A 349 -22.51 -6.88 5.68
CA ILE A 349 -21.44 -5.99 5.19
C ILE A 349 -21.98 -4.93 4.20
N ALA A 350 -23.00 -5.26 3.40
CA ALA A 350 -23.59 -4.31 2.47
C ALA A 350 -24.30 -3.14 3.18
N LYS A 351 -24.94 -3.40 4.33
CA LYS A 351 -25.56 -2.37 5.17
C LYS A 351 -24.50 -1.49 5.84
N LEU A 352 -23.38 -2.05 6.28
CA LEU A 352 -22.24 -1.28 6.78
C LEU A 352 -21.74 -0.27 5.75
N TYR A 353 -21.38 -0.73 4.53
CA TYR A 353 -20.92 0.20 3.49
C TYR A 353 -22.01 1.19 3.06
N THR A 354 -23.29 0.84 3.20
CA THR A 354 -24.39 1.79 2.99
C THR A 354 -24.40 2.90 4.04
N ALA A 355 -24.12 2.58 5.31
CA ALA A 355 -23.98 3.57 6.38
C ALA A 355 -22.80 4.51 6.13
N ILE A 356 -21.60 3.96 5.83
CA ILE A 356 -20.40 4.74 5.52
C ILE A 356 -20.63 5.65 4.30
N LEU A 357 -21.23 5.12 3.23
CA LEU A 357 -21.58 5.91 2.05
C LEU A 357 -22.56 7.06 2.40
N GLY A 358 -23.50 6.81 3.32
CA GLY A 358 -24.41 7.82 3.83
C GLY A 358 -23.67 8.94 4.54
N SER A 359 -22.74 8.60 5.44
CA SER A 359 -21.89 9.57 6.15
C SER A 359 -21.04 10.39 5.18
N MET A 360 -20.36 9.76 4.22
CA MET A 360 -19.55 10.46 3.21
C MET A 360 -20.37 11.43 2.34
N LYS A 361 -21.60 11.05 1.97
CA LYS A 361 -22.49 11.96 1.21
C LYS A 361 -22.87 13.20 2.02
N ILE A 362 -23.07 13.05 3.32
CA ILE A 362 -23.37 14.18 4.19
C ILE A 362 -22.16 15.12 4.29
N GLU A 363 -20.96 14.57 4.40
CA GLU A 363 -19.72 15.35 4.37
C GLU A 363 -19.51 16.10 3.05
N GLU A 364 -19.79 15.45 1.90
CA GLU A 364 -19.74 16.12 0.60
C GLU A 364 -20.79 17.25 0.49
N LEU A 365 -22.01 17.03 0.99
CA LEU A 365 -23.07 18.05 0.99
C LEU A 365 -22.73 19.24 1.90
N ASN A 366 -22.04 19.00 3.02
CA ASN A 366 -21.62 20.05 3.93
C ASN A 366 -20.53 20.94 3.29
N ASN A 367 -19.51 20.34 2.69
CA ASN A 367 -18.48 21.08 1.95
C ASN A 367 -17.77 20.19 0.91
N ALA A 368 -18.22 20.28 -0.34
CA ALA A 368 -17.71 19.48 -1.44
C ALA A 368 -16.22 19.73 -1.75
N MET A 369 -15.72 20.96 -1.53
CA MET A 369 -14.31 21.29 -1.76
C MET A 369 -13.44 20.61 -0.69
N THR A 370 -13.77 20.79 0.59
CA THR A 370 -13.05 20.12 1.68
C THR A 370 -13.12 18.61 1.53
N PHE A 371 -14.29 18.04 1.26
CA PHE A 371 -14.46 16.61 1.04
C PHE A 371 -13.54 16.06 -0.06
N SER A 372 -13.34 16.83 -1.13
CA SER A 372 -12.48 16.44 -2.25
C SER A 372 -10.99 16.45 -1.92
N GLU A 373 -10.58 17.28 -0.97
CA GLU A 373 -9.20 17.39 -0.48
C GLU A 373 -8.93 16.47 0.73
N THR A 374 -9.98 15.98 1.39
CA THR A 374 -9.90 15.07 2.53
C THR A 374 -9.44 13.68 2.10
N GLN A 375 -8.50 13.11 2.85
CA GLN A 375 -8.12 11.71 2.77
C GLN A 375 -9.15 10.86 3.53
N HIS A 376 -9.68 9.83 2.89
CA HIS A 376 -10.66 8.92 3.47
C HIS A 376 -10.03 7.54 3.67
N ILE A 377 -10.06 7.02 4.90
CA ILE A 377 -9.56 5.69 5.24
C ILE A 377 -10.69 4.88 5.85
N VAL A 378 -10.99 3.71 5.28
CA VAL A 378 -11.94 2.74 5.84
C VAL A 378 -11.17 1.52 6.33
N ILE A 379 -11.37 1.13 7.58
CA ILE A 379 -10.73 -0.02 8.21
C ILE A 379 -11.80 -0.98 8.70
N LEU A 380 -11.84 -2.19 8.16
CA LEU A 380 -12.84 -3.20 8.47
C LEU A 380 -12.21 -4.43 9.13
N PHE A 381 -12.72 -4.82 10.30
CA PHE A 381 -12.40 -6.09 10.96
C PHE A 381 -13.57 -7.07 10.78
N THR A 382 -13.38 -8.14 10.01
CA THR A 382 -14.44 -9.12 9.68
C THR A 382 -13.83 -10.45 9.24
N ASP A 383 -14.60 -11.53 9.27
CA ASP A 383 -14.24 -12.81 8.63
C ASP A 383 -14.71 -12.88 7.16
N GLY A 384 -15.41 -11.86 6.67
CA GLY A 384 -15.91 -11.78 5.30
C GLY A 384 -17.10 -12.69 4.99
N GLN A 385 -17.70 -13.34 5.99
CA GLN A 385 -18.82 -14.28 5.79
C GLN A 385 -20.17 -13.55 5.72
N ALA A 386 -20.33 -12.64 4.75
CA ALA A 386 -21.60 -11.95 4.55
C ALA A 386 -22.72 -12.94 4.18
N ASN A 387 -23.77 -13.00 5.01
CA ASN A 387 -24.94 -13.86 4.81
C ASN A 387 -26.26 -13.06 4.69
N MET A 388 -26.19 -11.73 4.79
CA MET A 388 -27.32 -10.81 4.66
C MET A 388 -26.95 -9.58 3.82
N GLY A 389 -27.96 -8.89 3.27
CA GLY A 389 -27.78 -7.63 2.55
C GLY A 389 -27.30 -7.75 1.10
N GLY A 390 -27.06 -8.97 0.60
CA GLY A 390 -26.61 -9.23 -0.76
C GLY A 390 -25.12 -8.90 -0.96
N ASN A 391 -24.71 -8.69 -2.21
CA ASN A 391 -23.32 -8.42 -2.55
C ASN A 391 -22.91 -7.01 -2.08
N PRO A 392 -21.85 -6.85 -1.25
CA PRO A 392 -21.36 -5.55 -0.79
C PRO A 392 -20.58 -4.75 -1.87
N ARG A 393 -20.02 -5.41 -2.89
CA ARG A 393 -19.16 -4.75 -3.91
C ARG A 393 -19.79 -3.52 -4.59
N PRO A 394 -21.08 -3.53 -5.00
CA PRO A 394 -21.71 -2.34 -5.59
C PRO A 394 -21.70 -1.11 -4.68
N LYS A 395 -21.70 -1.29 -3.35
CA LYS A 395 -21.62 -0.18 -2.39
C LYS A 395 -20.20 0.36 -2.26
N VAL A 396 -19.20 -0.52 -2.28
CA VAL A 396 -17.79 -0.14 -2.33
C VAL A 396 -17.49 0.66 -3.61
N GLU A 397 -18.00 0.22 -4.76
CA GLU A 397 -17.84 0.96 -6.02
C GLU A 397 -18.53 2.33 -6.00
N GLN A 398 -19.68 2.47 -5.30
CA GLN A 398 -20.31 3.78 -5.09
C GLN A 398 -19.44 4.71 -4.24
N ILE A 399 -18.78 4.19 -3.20
CA ILE A 399 -17.84 4.96 -2.37
C ILE A 399 -16.62 5.39 -3.20
N LYS A 400 -16.02 4.46 -3.96
CA LYS A 400 -14.91 4.78 -4.88
C LYS A 400 -15.30 5.88 -5.86
N HIS A 401 -16.47 5.76 -6.48
CA HIS A 401 -16.95 6.78 -7.43
C HIS A 401 -17.20 8.13 -6.75
N LEU A 402 -17.78 8.15 -5.54
CA LEU A 402 -18.02 9.36 -4.76
C LEU A 402 -16.72 10.12 -4.47
N VAL A 403 -15.69 9.42 -3.98
CA VAL A 403 -14.43 10.03 -3.55
C VAL A 403 -13.51 10.35 -4.73
N THR A 404 -13.44 9.49 -5.74
CA THR A 404 -12.52 9.68 -6.87
C THR A 404 -13.11 10.53 -7.99
N LYS A 405 -14.43 10.53 -8.15
CA LYS A 405 -15.14 11.10 -9.32
C LYS A 405 -14.55 10.63 -10.67
N ASN A 406 -13.99 9.42 -10.70
CA ASN A 406 -13.25 8.85 -11.83
C ASN A 406 -12.04 9.70 -12.30
N VAL A 407 -11.46 10.51 -11.39
CA VAL A 407 -10.24 11.27 -11.64
C VAL A 407 -9.06 10.45 -11.12
N PRO A 408 -8.11 10.02 -11.98
CA PRO A 408 -6.99 9.15 -11.57
C PRO A 408 -6.18 9.71 -10.39
N MET A 409 -5.93 11.03 -10.38
CA MET A 409 -5.19 11.69 -9.29
C MET A 409 -5.88 11.62 -7.92
N ARG A 410 -7.19 11.33 -7.88
CA ARG A 410 -7.98 11.22 -6.64
C ARG A 410 -8.10 9.79 -6.14
N GLU A 411 -7.60 8.79 -6.87
CA GLU A 411 -7.58 7.40 -6.39
C GLU A 411 -6.79 7.25 -5.09
N LYS A 412 -5.78 8.11 -4.88
CA LYS A 412 -4.99 8.19 -3.63
C LYS A 412 -5.78 8.69 -2.43
N ASN A 413 -6.94 9.35 -2.62
CA ASN A 413 -7.73 9.94 -1.53
C ASN A 413 -8.64 8.93 -0.80
N LEU A 414 -8.63 7.66 -1.21
CA LEU A 414 -9.45 6.62 -0.60
C LEU A 414 -8.65 5.34 -0.39
N ASP A 415 -8.52 4.94 0.86
CA ASP A 415 -7.94 3.65 1.25
C ASP A 415 -8.98 2.78 1.94
N LEU A 416 -9.12 1.54 1.48
CA LEU A 416 -10.03 0.55 2.05
C LEU A 416 -9.22 -0.64 2.55
N TYR A 417 -9.07 -0.77 3.86
CA TYR A 417 -8.37 -1.86 4.52
C TYR A 417 -9.35 -2.89 5.08
N VAL A 418 -9.01 -4.17 4.93
CA VAL A 418 -9.73 -5.28 5.59
C VAL A 418 -8.74 -6.15 6.35
N PHE A 419 -8.97 -6.26 7.65
CA PHE A 419 -8.32 -7.21 8.53
C PHE A 419 -9.24 -8.42 8.68
N GLY A 420 -8.86 -9.51 8.01
CA GLY A 420 -9.51 -10.81 8.07
C GLY A 420 -9.28 -11.45 9.43
N VAL A 421 -10.36 -11.58 10.20
CA VAL A 421 -10.34 -12.12 11.57
C VAL A 421 -10.82 -13.57 11.59
N GLY A 422 -10.04 -14.43 12.22
CA GLY A 422 -10.41 -15.82 12.47
C GLY A 422 -9.88 -16.79 11.41
N ASN A 423 -10.19 -18.08 11.60
CA ASN A 423 -9.60 -19.13 10.77
C ASN A 423 -10.29 -19.23 9.39
N ASP A 424 -11.61 -19.06 9.35
CA ASP A 424 -12.44 -19.27 8.16
C ASP A 424 -12.75 -17.98 7.39
N VAL A 425 -11.72 -17.16 7.14
CA VAL A 425 -11.90 -15.91 6.39
C VAL A 425 -12.26 -16.20 4.93
N ASN A 426 -13.38 -15.66 4.44
CA ASN A 426 -13.77 -15.78 3.03
C ASN A 426 -12.99 -14.80 2.15
N GLN A 427 -11.84 -15.27 1.68
CA GLN A 427 -10.86 -14.49 0.92
C GLN A 427 -11.37 -13.97 -0.44
N GLU A 428 -12.27 -14.69 -1.12
CA GLU A 428 -12.76 -14.31 -2.46
C GLU A 428 -13.71 -13.10 -2.39
N ASP A 429 -14.53 -13.03 -1.35
CA ASP A 429 -15.47 -11.92 -1.16
C ASP A 429 -14.75 -10.63 -0.74
N ILE A 430 -13.68 -10.74 0.05
CA ILE A 430 -12.93 -9.60 0.58
C ILE A 430 -12.09 -8.88 -0.47
N ASN A 431 -11.57 -9.59 -1.48
CA ASN A 431 -10.71 -8.99 -2.49
C ASN A 431 -11.37 -7.83 -3.28
N GLY A 432 -12.72 -7.82 -3.33
CA GLY A 432 -13.50 -6.74 -3.93
C GLY A 432 -13.87 -5.60 -2.98
N LEU A 433 -13.44 -5.65 -1.72
CA LEU A 433 -13.77 -4.69 -0.67
C LEU A 433 -12.59 -3.78 -0.29
N VAL A 434 -11.39 -4.11 -0.76
CA VAL A 434 -10.15 -3.40 -0.45
C VAL A 434 -9.67 -2.52 -1.61
N SER A 435 -8.82 -1.55 -1.31
CA SER A 435 -8.07 -0.81 -2.32
C SER A 435 -7.03 -1.72 -2.98
N GLN A 436 -6.65 -1.41 -4.23
CA GLN A 436 -5.65 -2.17 -4.97
C GLN A 436 -4.71 -1.19 -5.68
N ARG A 437 -3.45 -1.12 -5.25
CA ARG A 437 -2.39 -0.27 -5.81
C ARG A 437 -1.10 -1.06 -5.94
N ASP A 438 -0.25 -0.63 -6.87
CA ASP A 438 1.03 -1.30 -7.10
C ASP A 438 1.88 -1.26 -5.83
N GLN A 439 2.53 -2.37 -5.50
CA GLN A 439 3.40 -2.52 -4.34
C GLN A 439 2.77 -2.28 -2.95
N GLU A 440 1.46 -2.01 -2.87
CA GLU A 440 0.74 -1.79 -1.62
C GLU A 440 -0.23 -2.94 -1.30
N LYS A 441 -0.48 -3.16 -0.01
CA LYS A 441 -1.35 -4.23 0.48
C LYS A 441 -2.41 -3.70 1.44
N TYR A 442 -3.67 -4.09 1.18
CA TYR A 442 -4.84 -3.59 1.91
C TYR A 442 -5.69 -4.70 2.55
N PHE A 443 -5.39 -5.97 2.25
CA PHE A 443 -6.02 -7.11 2.90
C PHE A 443 -4.99 -7.87 3.72
N PHE A 444 -5.29 -8.10 5.00
CA PHE A 444 -4.45 -8.86 5.92
C PHE A 444 -5.24 -10.00 6.52
N LYS A 445 -4.82 -11.25 6.31
CA LYS A 445 -5.41 -12.42 6.96
C LYS A 445 -4.57 -12.82 8.14
N LEU A 446 -5.07 -12.63 9.34
CA LEU A 446 -4.31 -12.85 10.57
C LEU A 446 -4.79 -14.12 11.26
N LYS A 447 -3.90 -14.78 12.00
CA LYS A 447 -4.23 -16.05 12.66
C LYS A 447 -5.22 -15.83 13.81
N ASP A 448 -5.01 -14.76 14.57
CA ASP A 448 -5.95 -14.21 15.54
C ASP A 448 -5.69 -12.71 15.76
N LEU A 449 -6.55 -12.04 16.53
CA LEU A 449 -6.43 -10.61 16.76
C LEU A 449 -5.41 -10.20 17.82
N THR A 450 -4.76 -11.14 18.52
CA THR A 450 -3.63 -10.79 19.40
C THR A 450 -2.41 -10.38 18.58
N GLU A 451 -2.21 -11.03 17.43
CA GLU A 451 -1.22 -10.66 16.42
C GLU A 451 -1.41 -9.23 15.89
N VAL A 452 -2.65 -8.71 15.87
CA VAL A 452 -2.90 -7.31 15.49
C VAL A 452 -2.40 -6.32 16.54
N GLN A 453 -2.47 -6.66 17.82
CA GLN A 453 -1.96 -5.78 18.87
C GLN A 453 -0.44 -5.67 18.77
N GLU A 454 0.24 -6.79 18.50
CA GLU A 454 1.68 -6.82 18.21
C GLU A 454 2.02 -5.96 16.98
N MET A 455 1.25 -6.09 15.89
CA MET A 455 1.37 -5.26 14.70
C MET A 455 1.37 -3.75 15.01
N PHE A 456 0.43 -3.29 15.86
CA PHE A 456 0.31 -1.87 16.23
C PHE A 456 1.36 -1.39 17.24
N ASN A 457 1.98 -2.29 18.00
CA ASN A 457 3.10 -1.93 18.87
C ASN A 457 4.32 -1.50 18.04
N ASP A 458 4.56 -2.18 16.92
CA ASP A 458 5.70 -1.92 16.02
C ASP A 458 5.54 -0.66 15.16
N MET A 459 4.34 -0.08 15.09
CA MET A 459 4.09 1.13 14.30
C MET A 459 4.82 2.37 14.81
N ILE A 460 5.17 2.40 16.09
CA ILE A 460 5.89 3.51 16.74
C ILE A 460 7.23 3.01 17.27
N ASP A 461 8.28 3.31 16.51
CA ASP A 461 9.60 3.52 17.10
C ASP A 461 9.70 5.01 17.46
N GLU A 462 9.67 5.32 18.76
CA GLU A 462 9.77 6.67 19.32
C GLU A 462 10.97 7.46 18.74
N SER A 463 12.00 6.76 18.25
CA SER A 463 13.21 7.34 17.65
C SER A 463 13.06 7.79 16.18
N THR A 464 12.01 7.34 15.46
CA THR A 464 11.81 7.62 14.02
C THR A 464 10.87 8.79 13.73
N SER A 465 10.42 9.50 14.77
CA SER A 465 9.44 10.60 14.69
C SER A 465 9.89 11.86 13.94
N VAL A 466 10.92 11.81 13.07
CA VAL A 466 11.50 13.01 12.45
C VAL A 466 11.98 12.75 11.01
N GLY A 467 11.29 13.39 10.05
CA GLY A 467 11.82 13.68 8.71
C GLY A 467 11.08 13.02 7.54
N LEU A 468 9.87 13.48 7.23
CA LEU A 468 9.20 13.14 5.98
C LEU A 468 10.07 13.55 4.78
N CYS A 469 10.37 12.61 3.88
CA CYS A 469 11.20 12.83 2.69
C CYS A 469 10.40 12.59 1.39
N GLY A 470 10.78 13.26 0.29
CA GLY A 470 10.22 13.04 -1.05
C GLY A 470 8.81 13.59 -1.30
N ILE A 471 8.27 14.41 -0.41
CA ILE A 471 6.90 14.94 -0.53
C ILE A 471 6.85 16.15 -1.47
N VAL A 472 6.00 16.07 -2.49
CA VAL A 472 5.73 17.14 -3.46
C VAL A 472 4.37 17.78 -3.17
N TRP A 473 4.29 19.11 -3.25
CA TRP A 473 3.03 19.86 -3.13
C TRP A 473 2.49 20.21 -4.53
N GLU A 474 1.40 19.59 -4.95
CA GLU A 474 0.76 19.86 -6.25
C GLU A 474 -0.25 21.01 -6.16
N GLY A 475 -0.42 21.77 -7.25
CA GLY A 475 -1.50 22.77 -7.39
C GLY A 475 -1.19 24.22 -6.98
N LEU A 476 0.07 24.59 -6.80
CA LEU A 476 0.47 25.96 -6.43
C LEU A 476 1.36 26.59 -7.51
N GLU A 477 1.14 27.85 -7.85
CA GLU A 477 1.96 28.63 -8.81
C GLU A 477 3.44 28.76 -8.40
N ASN A 478 3.78 28.38 -7.16
CA ASN A 478 5.12 28.50 -6.60
C ASN A 478 5.99 27.25 -6.89
N LYS A 479 6.85 27.34 -7.92
CA LYS A 479 7.82 26.29 -8.34
C LYS A 479 8.66 25.67 -7.21
N ARG A 480 8.84 26.37 -6.09
CA ARG A 480 9.60 25.89 -4.91
C ARG A 480 8.88 24.81 -4.11
N ARG A 481 7.55 24.83 -4.05
CA ARG A 481 6.76 23.81 -3.34
C ARG A 481 6.69 22.48 -4.13
N ALA A 482 6.99 22.52 -5.42
CA ALA A 482 7.14 21.30 -6.23
C ALA A 482 8.46 20.54 -5.94
N PHE A 483 9.53 21.22 -5.48
CA PHE A 483 10.84 20.62 -5.24
C PHE A 483 11.45 21.06 -3.89
N PRO A 484 10.86 20.64 -2.75
CA PRO A 484 11.27 21.11 -1.43
C PRO A 484 12.66 20.65 -0.98
N TRP A 485 13.28 19.67 -1.65
CA TRP A 485 14.67 19.26 -1.40
C TRP A 485 15.71 20.09 -2.16
N LEU A 486 15.30 20.97 -3.07
CA LEU A 486 16.23 21.72 -3.92
C LEU A 486 17.05 22.74 -3.12
N ALA A 487 18.37 22.58 -3.14
CA ALA A 487 19.34 23.53 -2.60
C ALA A 487 20.09 24.22 -3.73
N GLN A 488 20.20 25.56 -3.67
CA GLN A 488 21.07 26.30 -4.57
C GLN A 488 22.42 26.54 -3.88
N ILE A 489 23.51 26.17 -4.55
CA ILE A 489 24.86 26.20 -4.00
C ILE A 489 25.67 27.17 -4.85
N ASN A 490 26.17 28.25 -4.24
CA ASN A 490 27.05 29.20 -4.91
C ASN A 490 28.41 29.19 -4.22
N ILE A 491 29.48 28.96 -4.98
CA ILE A 491 30.84 28.80 -4.44
C ILE A 491 31.70 29.93 -4.99
N GLN A 492 32.32 30.71 -4.10
CA GLN A 492 33.23 31.78 -4.47
C GLN A 492 34.66 31.25 -4.52
N HIS A 493 35.21 31.08 -5.73
CA HIS A 493 36.59 30.60 -5.88
C HIS A 493 37.62 31.73 -5.66
N PRO A 494 38.80 31.44 -5.09
CA PRO A 494 39.84 32.44 -4.86
C PRO A 494 40.40 33.09 -6.13
N SER A 495 40.49 32.33 -7.23
CA SER A 495 41.26 32.71 -8.43
C SER A 495 40.48 32.54 -9.74
N SER A 496 39.17 32.28 -9.68
CA SER A 496 38.34 32.08 -10.87
C SER A 496 36.90 32.53 -10.64
N LYS A 497 36.11 32.64 -11.72
CA LYS A 497 34.68 32.92 -11.64
C LYS A 497 34.01 31.83 -10.80
N GLY A 498 33.21 32.23 -9.80
CA GLY A 498 32.51 31.32 -8.89
C GLY A 498 31.62 30.29 -9.62
N SER A 499 31.36 29.17 -8.97
CA SER A 499 30.50 28.09 -9.48
C SER A 499 29.10 28.18 -8.91
N ASN A 500 28.10 27.98 -9.77
CA ASN A 500 26.69 27.89 -9.37
C ASN A 500 26.22 26.47 -9.63
N CYS A 501 25.91 25.75 -8.56
CA CYS A 501 25.44 24.38 -8.59
C CYS A 501 24.08 24.24 -7.91
N MET A 502 23.47 23.08 -8.11
CA MET A 502 22.28 22.64 -7.39
C MET A 502 22.63 21.40 -6.58
N GLY A 503 21.92 21.21 -5.49
CA GLY A 503 22.00 19.99 -4.67
C GLY A 503 20.62 19.59 -4.15
N SER A 504 20.57 18.41 -3.56
CA SER A 504 19.37 17.89 -2.89
C SER A 504 19.64 17.74 -1.41
N LEU A 505 18.79 18.33 -0.57
CA LEU A 505 18.80 18.09 0.87
C LEU A 505 18.43 16.62 1.12
N VAL A 506 19.30 15.85 1.76
CA VAL A 506 19.10 14.41 2.03
C VAL A 506 18.90 14.11 3.51
N SER A 507 19.21 15.06 4.38
CA SER A 507 18.85 15.06 5.81
C SER A 507 18.81 16.50 6.31
N SER A 508 18.39 16.72 7.57
CA SER A 508 18.42 18.04 8.21
C SER A 508 19.80 18.70 8.24
N SER A 509 20.88 17.94 8.01
CA SER A 509 22.27 18.43 8.10
C SER A 509 23.13 18.17 6.86
N TYR A 510 22.61 17.50 5.83
CA TYR A 510 23.41 17.09 4.66
C TYR A 510 22.71 17.39 3.34
N ILE A 511 23.49 17.92 2.40
CA ILE A 511 23.10 18.12 0.99
C ILE A 511 24.00 17.27 0.12
N LEU A 512 23.38 16.51 -0.79
CA LEU A 512 24.05 15.79 -1.87
C LEU A 512 24.15 16.70 -3.10
N THR A 513 25.34 16.79 -3.69
CA THR A 513 25.64 17.60 -4.88
C THR A 513 26.73 16.92 -5.71
N ALA A 514 27.09 17.49 -6.86
CA ALA A 514 28.21 17.01 -7.66
C ALA A 514 29.57 17.46 -7.08
N ALA A 515 30.60 16.63 -7.25
CA ALA A 515 31.96 16.91 -6.76
C ALA A 515 32.69 17.95 -7.59
N HIS A 516 32.43 18.01 -8.90
CA HIS A 516 33.03 18.99 -9.82
C HIS A 516 32.64 20.44 -9.52
N CYS A 517 31.61 20.65 -8.68
CA CYS A 517 31.26 21.98 -8.18
C CYS A 517 32.38 22.61 -7.36
N PHE A 518 33.25 21.80 -6.75
CA PHE A 518 34.33 22.24 -5.88
C PHE A 518 35.67 22.16 -6.61
N LYS A 519 36.54 23.13 -6.31
CA LYS A 519 37.93 23.19 -6.81
C LYS A 519 38.91 23.04 -5.67
N GLU A 520 40.13 22.65 -6.02
CA GLU A 520 41.23 22.60 -5.08
C GLU A 520 41.47 23.99 -4.46
N GLY A 521 41.50 24.07 -3.12
CA GLY A 521 41.63 25.32 -2.37
C GLY A 521 40.31 26.00 -1.97
N ASP A 522 39.15 25.44 -2.32
CA ASP A 522 37.87 25.92 -1.81
C ASP A 522 37.71 25.62 -0.32
N THR A 523 37.17 26.58 0.43
CA THR A 523 36.95 26.48 1.87
C THR A 523 35.46 26.62 2.23
N PRO A 524 34.99 26.00 3.34
CA PRO A 524 33.58 26.01 3.71
C PRO A 524 32.94 27.39 3.83
N ASP A 525 33.69 28.40 4.28
CA ASP A 525 33.26 29.80 4.44
C ASP A 525 32.89 30.49 3.12
N ARG A 526 33.35 29.97 1.98
CA ARG A 526 33.08 30.51 0.64
C ARG A 526 31.89 29.86 -0.06
N ILE A 527 31.27 28.89 0.58
CA ILE A 527 30.13 28.14 0.07
C ILE A 527 28.85 28.74 0.64
N ILE A 528 28.03 29.31 -0.23
CA ILE A 528 26.74 29.90 0.12
C ILE A 528 25.65 28.92 -0.33
N VAL A 529 24.99 28.29 0.64
CA VAL A 529 23.82 27.45 0.39
C VAL A 529 22.56 28.26 0.62
N LYS A 530 21.72 28.37 -0.41
CA LYS A 530 20.39 28.96 -0.33
C LYS A 530 19.33 27.87 -0.33
N LEU A 531 18.75 27.61 0.84
CA LEU A 531 17.62 26.71 0.99
C LEU A 531 16.30 27.40 0.76
N GLU A 532 16.18 28.72 0.89
CA GLU A 532 15.00 29.52 0.49
C GLU A 532 15.43 30.92 0.01
N LYS A 533 14.48 31.80 -0.35
CA LYS A 533 14.81 33.20 -0.74
C LYS A 533 15.56 33.94 0.37
N ASP A 534 15.15 33.72 1.62
CA ASP A 534 15.71 34.39 2.80
C ASP A 534 16.51 33.44 3.73
N LEU A 535 16.49 32.13 3.47
CA LEU A 535 17.21 31.14 4.26
C LEU A 535 18.56 30.76 3.62
N VAL A 536 19.61 31.44 4.08
CA VAL A 536 21.00 31.13 3.75
C VAL A 536 21.63 30.34 4.89
N VAL A 537 22.15 29.15 4.59
CA VAL A 537 22.73 28.25 5.60
C VAL A 537 24.25 28.17 5.43
N LYS A 538 24.97 28.22 6.54
CA LYS A 538 26.42 28.10 6.58
C LYS A 538 26.85 26.63 6.44
N VAL A 539 27.94 26.42 5.73
CA VAL A 539 28.55 25.09 5.55
C VAL A 539 29.57 24.83 6.65
N LYS A 540 29.44 23.67 7.32
CA LYS A 540 30.41 23.19 8.33
C LYS A 540 31.62 22.55 7.66
N LYS A 541 31.38 21.67 6.68
CA LYS A 541 32.40 21.02 5.86
C LYS A 541 31.77 20.49 4.59
N PHE A 542 32.58 20.21 3.58
CA PHE A 542 32.17 19.40 2.44
C PHE A 542 33.12 18.20 2.29
N THR A 543 32.67 17.16 1.61
CA THR A 543 33.46 15.93 1.40
C THR A 543 33.18 15.42 0.00
N LEU A 544 34.24 15.34 -0.82
CA LEU A 544 34.17 14.74 -2.15
C LEU A 544 34.29 13.22 -2.04
N HIS A 545 33.76 12.48 -3.02
CA HIS A 545 34.00 11.03 -3.08
C HIS A 545 35.50 10.74 -3.11
N PRO A 546 36.02 9.80 -2.30
CA PRO A 546 37.47 9.52 -2.25
C PRO A 546 38.08 9.13 -3.59
N GLU A 547 37.30 8.49 -4.46
CA GLU A 547 37.71 8.05 -5.79
C GLU A 547 37.46 9.09 -6.89
N TYR A 548 36.88 10.25 -6.56
CA TYR A 548 36.67 11.32 -7.54
C TYR A 548 38.01 11.91 -7.97
N ASN A 549 38.35 11.74 -9.25
CA ASN A 549 39.56 12.31 -9.84
C ASN A 549 39.30 12.76 -11.29
N PRO A 550 39.07 14.07 -11.51
CA PRO A 550 38.73 14.59 -12.84
C PRO A 550 39.87 14.52 -13.85
N THR A 551 41.12 14.30 -13.40
CA THR A 551 42.30 14.25 -14.25
C THR A 551 42.81 12.83 -14.52
N ALA A 552 42.19 11.81 -13.93
CA ALA A 552 42.66 10.43 -13.98
C ALA A 552 42.92 9.90 -15.41
N LYS A 553 42.12 10.34 -16.40
CA LYS A 553 42.21 9.90 -17.80
C LYS A 553 42.80 10.94 -18.76
N GLN A 554 43.47 11.97 -18.26
CA GLN A 554 44.12 12.99 -19.12
C GLN A 554 45.20 12.41 -20.02
N HIS A 555 45.93 11.40 -19.56
CA HIS A 555 46.91 10.67 -20.36
C HIS A 555 46.31 9.94 -21.57
N MET A 556 44.99 9.71 -21.57
CA MET A 556 44.24 9.11 -22.67
C MET A 556 43.58 10.16 -23.58
N GLY A 557 43.88 11.45 -23.40
CA GLY A 557 43.25 12.55 -24.12
C GLY A 557 41.87 12.96 -23.59
N ILE A 558 41.42 12.41 -22.46
CA ILE A 558 40.15 12.78 -21.82
C ILE A 558 40.41 13.93 -20.84
N GLN A 559 39.97 15.14 -21.19
CA GLN A 559 40.28 16.36 -20.43
C GLN A 559 39.59 16.40 -19.05
N GLU A 560 38.36 15.91 -18.95
CA GLU A 560 37.55 15.88 -17.73
C GLU A 560 36.92 14.50 -17.55
N TYR A 561 37.12 13.90 -16.37
CA TYR A 561 36.66 12.56 -16.06
C TYR A 561 35.72 12.55 -14.84
N TYR A 562 34.42 12.37 -15.08
CA TYR A 562 33.36 12.55 -14.07
C TYR A 562 32.96 11.27 -13.30
N GLU A 563 33.85 10.27 -13.24
CA GLU A 563 33.57 9.08 -12.43
C GLU A 563 33.58 9.43 -10.94
N PHE A 564 32.59 8.94 -10.20
CA PHE A 564 32.35 9.30 -8.79
C PHE A 564 32.16 10.80 -8.51
N ASP A 565 31.59 11.55 -9.47
CA ASP A 565 31.28 12.97 -9.35
C ASP A 565 30.14 13.28 -8.35
N VAL A 566 30.38 12.99 -7.08
CA VAL A 566 29.42 13.15 -5.98
C VAL A 566 30.12 13.71 -4.74
N ALA A 567 29.44 14.62 -4.06
CA ALA A 567 29.94 15.29 -2.88
C ALA A 567 28.83 15.56 -1.87
N LEU A 568 29.22 15.62 -0.60
CA LEU A 568 28.33 15.95 0.51
C LEU A 568 28.73 17.27 1.13
N ILE A 569 27.76 18.15 1.32
CA ILE A 569 27.89 19.37 2.12
C ILE A 569 27.22 19.11 3.46
N GLN A 570 27.98 19.21 4.56
CA GLN A 570 27.45 19.22 5.92
C GLN A 570 27.13 20.66 6.33
N LEU A 571 25.91 20.90 6.77
CA LEU A 571 25.45 22.21 7.25
C LEU A 571 25.83 22.44 8.71
N VAL A 572 26.02 23.70 9.10
CA VAL A 572 26.09 24.09 10.51
C VAL A 572 24.66 24.03 11.06
N THR A 573 24.44 23.21 12.09
CA THR A 573 23.12 23.02 12.71
C THR A 573 22.55 24.36 13.19
N HIS A 574 21.40 24.74 12.65
CA HIS A 574 20.52 25.78 13.18
C HIS A 574 19.12 25.16 13.32
N ASP A 575 18.52 25.38 14.49
CA ASP A 575 17.14 25.15 14.96
C ASP A 575 16.34 23.93 14.41
N PRO A 576 15.75 23.07 15.26
CA PRO A 576 15.17 21.78 14.86
C PRO A 576 13.81 21.87 14.13
N ASN A 577 13.40 23.05 13.66
CA ASN A 577 12.19 23.22 12.87
C ASN A 577 12.53 23.31 11.37
N PRO A 578 12.40 22.23 10.58
CA PRO A 578 12.47 22.35 9.12
C PRO A 578 11.36 23.30 8.65
N SER A 579 11.74 24.37 7.95
CA SER A 579 10.78 25.24 7.25
C SER A 579 9.85 24.41 6.36
N LYS A 580 8.55 24.79 6.27
CA LYS A 580 7.51 24.06 5.48
C LYS A 580 7.89 23.76 4.03
N THR A 581 8.79 24.55 3.45
CA THR A 581 9.25 24.46 2.06
C THR A 581 10.54 23.68 1.88
N VAL A 582 11.19 23.24 2.97
CA VAL A 582 12.45 22.50 2.95
C VAL A 582 12.21 21.09 3.49
N LYS A 583 12.26 20.09 2.62
CA LYS A 583 12.10 18.66 2.98
C LYS A 583 13.24 17.83 2.43
N ASN A 584 13.55 16.72 3.07
CA ASN A 584 14.61 15.82 2.61
C ASN A 584 14.15 15.05 1.35
N CYS A 585 15.08 14.64 0.49
CA CYS A 585 14.82 13.72 -0.61
C CYS A 585 14.97 12.27 -0.13
N VAL A 586 14.23 11.34 -0.74
CA VAL A 586 14.37 9.89 -0.47
C VAL A 586 15.69 9.41 -1.07
N LEU A 587 16.50 8.71 -0.27
CA LEU A 587 17.68 8.00 -0.74
C LEU A 587 17.38 6.50 -0.92
N PRO A 588 17.89 5.83 -1.97
CA PRO A 588 17.44 4.48 -2.39
C PRO A 588 17.60 3.34 -1.37
N TYR A 589 18.32 3.52 -0.26
CA TYR A 589 18.66 2.44 0.69
C TYR A 589 18.22 2.69 2.14
N TYR A 590 17.47 3.77 2.42
CA TYR A 590 17.15 4.17 3.81
C TYR A 590 16.11 3.29 4.52
N GLN A 591 15.48 2.31 3.85
CA GLN A 591 14.51 1.40 4.49
C GLN A 591 15.16 0.22 5.25
N TYR A 592 16.46 -0.02 5.09
CA TYR A 592 17.13 -1.19 5.69
C TYR A 592 18.51 -0.82 6.26
N THR A 593 18.58 -0.14 7.40
CA THR A 593 19.67 -0.27 8.41
C THR A 593 19.48 0.74 9.56
N PRO A 594 19.65 0.34 10.83
CA PRO A 594 19.68 1.29 11.94
C PRO A 594 21.00 2.08 11.93
N VAL A 595 20.89 3.40 12.08
CA VAL A 595 21.91 4.39 12.49
C VAL A 595 23.35 4.09 12.03
N VAL A 596 23.75 4.65 10.89
CA VAL A 596 25.15 4.60 10.44
C VAL A 596 25.85 5.92 10.69
N SER A 597 26.64 5.97 11.77
CA SER A 597 27.37 7.16 12.22
C SER A 597 28.77 7.32 11.59
N SER A 598 29.01 6.84 10.36
CA SER A 598 30.33 6.97 9.72
C SER A 598 30.26 7.34 8.24
N SER A 599 31.11 8.31 7.84
CA SER A 599 31.24 8.78 6.45
C SER A 599 31.74 7.69 5.49
N SER A 600 32.41 6.65 5.98
CA SER A 600 32.97 5.56 5.17
C SER A 600 31.92 4.58 4.64
N VAL A 601 30.83 4.36 5.38
CA VAL A 601 29.76 3.43 4.96
C VAL A 601 28.81 4.10 3.97
N PHE A 602 28.64 5.43 4.06
CA PHE A 602 27.82 6.22 3.14
C PHE A 602 28.36 6.18 1.69
N TRP A 603 29.68 6.14 1.49
CA TRP A 603 30.29 6.08 0.16
C TRP A 603 30.05 4.75 -0.56
N ARG A 604 30.04 3.63 0.17
CA ARG A 604 29.74 2.30 -0.41
C ARG A 604 28.31 2.21 -0.96
N VAL A 605 27.38 3.01 -0.44
CA VAL A 605 25.97 3.02 -0.85
C VAL A 605 25.75 3.86 -2.13
N ILE A 606 26.55 4.90 -2.36
CA ILE A 606 26.38 5.80 -3.53
C ILE A 606 26.97 5.21 -4.82
N SER A 607 28.02 4.40 -4.74
CA SER A 607 28.61 3.76 -5.92
C SER A 607 27.63 2.87 -6.69
N CYS A 608 26.58 2.33 -6.04
CA CYS A 608 25.50 1.58 -6.69
C CYS A 608 24.43 2.46 -7.37
N VAL A 609 24.35 3.76 -7.06
CA VAL A 609 23.28 4.68 -7.52
C VAL A 609 23.61 5.33 -8.88
N HIS A 610 24.85 5.26 -9.33
CA HIS A 610 25.35 5.89 -10.58
C HIS A 610 24.61 5.42 -11.85
N ILE A 611 23.91 4.28 -11.81
CA ILE A 611 23.16 3.75 -12.96
C ILE A 611 21.73 4.33 -13.04
N ALA A 612 21.13 4.75 -11.92
CA ALA A 612 19.71 5.13 -11.89
C ALA A 612 19.43 6.63 -12.07
N THR A 613 20.31 7.52 -11.59
CA THR A 613 20.11 8.97 -11.67
C THR A 613 20.38 9.56 -13.06
N CYS A 614 21.13 8.85 -13.91
CA CYS A 614 21.34 9.24 -15.31
C CYS A 614 20.02 9.27 -16.12
N PHE A 615 19.03 8.42 -15.81
CA PHE A 615 17.77 8.36 -16.56
C PHE A 615 16.85 9.56 -16.30
N CYS A 616 16.76 10.06 -15.06
CA CYS A 616 15.93 11.23 -14.74
C CYS A 616 16.51 12.53 -15.31
N PHE A 617 17.83 12.69 -15.32
CA PHE A 617 18.47 13.87 -15.91
C PHE A 617 18.36 13.90 -17.44
N TYR A 618 18.41 12.73 -18.10
CA TYR A 618 18.24 12.64 -19.55
C TYR A 618 16.82 13.05 -19.98
N ALA A 619 15.79 12.62 -19.23
CA ALA A 619 14.39 12.96 -19.53
C ALA A 619 14.12 14.48 -19.44
N VAL A 620 14.67 15.17 -18.43
CA VAL A 620 14.49 16.63 -18.25
C VAL A 620 15.26 17.42 -19.32
N MET A 621 16.46 16.96 -19.72
CA MET A 621 17.26 17.61 -20.76
C MET A 621 16.65 17.43 -22.16
N VAL A 622 16.06 16.26 -22.45
CA VAL A 622 15.34 16.01 -23.71
C VAL A 622 14.07 16.88 -23.78
N TYR A 623 13.32 17.02 -22.68
CA TYR A 623 12.12 17.85 -22.64
C TYR A 623 12.43 19.34 -22.85
N LEU A 624 13.49 19.86 -22.21
CA LEU A 624 13.96 21.24 -22.39
C LEU A 624 14.54 21.49 -23.80
N SER A 625 15.19 20.48 -24.40
CA SER A 625 15.72 20.55 -25.77
C SER A 625 14.60 20.60 -26.81
N ILE A 626 13.56 19.76 -26.67
CA ILE A 626 12.41 19.73 -27.58
C ILE A 626 11.59 21.03 -27.47
N TYR A 627 11.39 21.56 -26.26
CA TYR A 627 10.68 22.83 -26.07
C TYR A 627 11.44 24.02 -26.67
N SER A 628 12.77 23.99 -26.57
CA SER A 628 13.66 24.98 -27.19
C SER A 628 13.64 24.88 -28.72
N LEU A 629 13.59 23.66 -29.26
CA LEU A 629 13.47 23.42 -30.71
C LEU A 629 12.11 23.88 -31.25
N PHE A 630 11.03 23.70 -30.49
CA PHE A 630 9.68 24.13 -30.85
C PHE A 630 9.55 25.66 -30.85
N LEU A 631 10.14 26.34 -29.86
CA LEU A 631 10.25 27.80 -29.83
C LEU A 631 11.11 28.35 -30.98
N LEU A 632 12.21 27.66 -31.31
CA LEU A 632 13.07 28.04 -32.44
C LEU A 632 12.34 27.89 -33.78
N LEU A 633 11.58 26.79 -33.98
CA LEU A 633 10.77 26.54 -35.17
C LEU A 633 9.63 27.55 -35.31
N MET A 634 8.97 27.93 -34.21
CA MET A 634 7.98 29.02 -34.23
C MET A 634 8.64 30.35 -34.60
N PHE A 635 9.80 30.69 -34.03
CA PHE A 635 10.54 31.91 -34.37
C PHE A 635 10.98 31.92 -35.85
N LEU A 636 11.47 30.80 -36.38
CA LEU A 636 11.83 30.65 -37.80
C LEU A 636 10.61 30.79 -38.71
N HIS A 637 9.44 30.28 -38.32
CA HIS A 637 8.21 30.41 -39.10
C HIS A 637 7.70 31.86 -39.15
N THR A 638 7.86 32.64 -38.07
CA THR A 638 7.55 34.08 -38.06
C THR A 638 8.61 34.91 -38.78
N TYR A 639 9.89 34.47 -38.79
CA TYR A 639 10.98 35.15 -39.48
C TYR A 639 10.92 34.97 -41.00
N ILE A 640 10.56 33.77 -41.47
CA ILE A 640 10.39 33.45 -42.90
C ILE A 640 9.17 34.19 -43.49
N HIS A 641 8.09 34.36 -42.73
CA HIS A 641 6.94 35.15 -43.17
C HIS A 641 7.21 36.66 -43.28
N LYS A 642 8.22 37.19 -42.57
CA LYS A 642 8.51 38.64 -42.54
C LYS A 642 9.50 39.11 -43.61
N TYR A 643 10.23 38.20 -44.26
CA TYR A 643 11.28 38.52 -45.24
C TYR A 643 11.06 37.92 -46.65
N SER A 644 9.87 37.43 -46.95
CA SER A 644 9.56 36.82 -48.27
C SER A 644 9.28 37.84 -49.41
N TYR A 645 9.66 39.12 -49.26
CA TYR A 645 9.52 40.14 -50.30
C TYR A 645 10.82 40.92 -50.53
N LEU A 646 11.93 40.23 -50.81
CA LEU A 646 12.99 40.78 -51.67
C LEU A 646 14.01 39.69 -52.05
N ILE A 647 14.38 39.69 -53.33
CA ILE A 647 15.54 39.02 -53.94
C ILE A 647 15.26 37.62 -54.53
N ILE A 648 14.78 37.66 -55.77
CA ILE A 648 14.98 36.67 -56.82
C ILE A 648 16.24 37.10 -57.64
N ARG A 649 17.09 36.12 -57.99
CA ARG A 649 18.15 36.05 -59.05
C ARG A 649 19.64 36.07 -58.65
N CYS A 650 20.30 34.98 -59.09
CA CYS A 650 21.66 34.79 -59.59
C CYS A 650 22.77 34.18 -58.68
N SER A 651 23.38 33.11 -59.25
CA SER A 651 24.75 32.59 -59.10
C SER A 651 25.02 31.40 -58.14
N ILE A 652 25.22 30.24 -58.77
CA ILE A 652 25.86 28.96 -58.33
C ILE A 652 27.41 29.17 -58.24
N PRO A 653 28.31 28.30 -57.69
CA PRO A 653 28.32 27.26 -56.64
C PRO A 653 29.44 27.46 -55.57
N PHE A 654 29.30 27.00 -54.32
CA PHE A 654 30.44 26.62 -53.44
C PHE A 654 29.88 26.06 -52.12
N LEU A 655 29.79 24.73 -51.94
CA LEU A 655 29.76 24.01 -50.65
C LEU A 655 29.43 22.52 -50.88
N LEU A 656 30.30 21.82 -51.62
CA LEU A 656 30.32 20.36 -51.72
C LEU A 656 31.77 19.84 -51.58
N PRO A 657 32.43 20.12 -50.44
CA PRO A 657 33.32 19.10 -49.88
C PRO A 657 33.42 19.04 -48.33
N ARG A 658 32.44 19.53 -47.56
CA ARG A 658 32.49 19.47 -46.07
C ARG A 658 31.54 18.47 -45.40
N LEU A 659 30.63 17.81 -46.13
CA LEU A 659 29.72 16.81 -45.56
C LEU A 659 30.30 15.39 -45.48
N HIS A 660 31.42 15.11 -46.17
CA HIS A 660 31.97 13.75 -46.23
C HIS A 660 32.91 13.37 -45.07
N LEU A 661 33.33 14.33 -44.23
CA LEU A 661 34.22 14.07 -43.08
C LEU A 661 33.44 13.81 -41.77
N ALA A 662 32.22 14.34 -41.63
CA ALA A 662 31.40 14.18 -40.42
C ALA A 662 30.81 12.76 -40.29
N LEU A 663 30.49 12.11 -41.42
CA LEU A 663 29.88 10.77 -41.44
C LEU A 663 30.86 9.60 -41.23
N ARG A 664 32.18 9.85 -41.20
CA ARG A 664 33.18 8.79 -40.97
C ARG A 664 33.65 8.69 -39.51
N VAL A 665 33.39 9.70 -38.68
CA VAL A 665 33.81 9.71 -37.25
C VAL A 665 32.74 9.07 -36.35
N GLN A 666 31.45 9.18 -36.70
CA GLN A 666 30.36 8.57 -35.92
C GLN A 666 30.25 7.03 -36.06
N LEU A 667 30.86 6.42 -37.07
CA LEU A 667 30.81 4.96 -37.31
C LEU A 667 31.96 4.18 -36.65
N LEU A 668 32.93 4.84 -36.04
CA LEU A 668 34.05 4.19 -35.33
C LEU A 668 33.91 4.20 -33.80
N GLN A 669 33.01 5.01 -33.22
CA GLN A 669 32.78 5.01 -31.77
C GLN A 669 31.74 4.00 -31.28
N THR A 670 30.94 3.40 -32.15
CA THR A 670 29.93 2.38 -31.79
C THR A 670 30.45 0.94 -31.78
N LYS A 671 31.74 0.71 -32.05
CA LYS A 671 32.36 -0.64 -32.03
C LYS A 671 33.29 -0.95 -30.85
N SER A 672 33.41 -0.07 -29.85
CA SER A 672 34.31 -0.26 -28.70
C SER A 672 33.61 -0.33 -27.34
N VAL A 673 32.28 -0.44 -27.29
CA VAL A 673 31.51 -0.53 -26.03
C VAL A 673 30.87 -1.93 -25.84
N VAL A 674 31.37 -2.93 -26.57
CA VAL A 674 31.10 -4.35 -26.26
C VAL A 674 32.41 -5.13 -26.40
N SER A 675 33.21 -5.14 -25.32
CA SER A 675 34.16 -6.19 -24.96
C SER A 675 34.54 -6.04 -23.49
#